data_AF-A0A974BS01-F1
#
_entry.id   AF-A0A974BS01-F1
#
_cell.length_a   1.000
_cell.length_b   1.000
_cell.length_c   1.000
_cell.angle_alpha   90.00
_cell.angle_beta   90.00
_cell.angle_gamma   90.00
#
_symmetry.space_group_name_H-M   'P 1'
#
loop_
_entity.id
_entity.type
_entity.pdbx_description
1 polymer ?
#
loop_
_entity_poly.entity_id
_entity_poly.type
_entity_poly.pdbx_seq_one_letter_code
_entity_poly.pdbx_strand_id
1 'polypeptide(L)'
;MCSGWGDSHYLTFDGTYYTYQGKCTYVLVEEIVKTIDNFGIYLDNYDCGDKTSITCPRKLTIRHDSQEITISSQTDTPLSLEAHVNGNLILLPYTKYGVNIYKSGEYFVVEIPQLKTNVTYNGLTFNIKMPYGRFSKNTLGQCGTCTNNQADDLMMANGTITTNWVAMADSFMVNDPIKPQCQSIPPVPPTIPPTCKSSLCDLIMGPVFQKCHGFQPPEPFYQACLSDSCNVANSQKECTSLQHYASICGDSGVCIQWRSQAPACPITCPSNRVYNACGPALPITCQTTPRDVTEMKNNKRVVEGCFCAKGSMPFSMAIDVCVSDCGCVGPDNVPHKFGESFEHNCETCKCLEGGRGITCQKQQCHRVRKEECSREGFYQVTQVSTTNKCCEETVCRCDPSRCSNTFPKCGPGFELKVGIKEGHCCPTYVCEPKHVCISGNAEYLPGSHVYSEKCESCVCEQHGRNFTIACNPIVCNIKCPAGFKVQKNSPSDCCGSCQQTNCLVNYDGSYRLMNPGDVLPSMNDNCTMYKCSLNKDQFVTTVSQISCPLLNEEDCEPGSIQLSPNGCCKTCIQKDGSCNVQTFDDYLTYQGCTSLTRVRMSRCEGSCGTSSMYSAEAQAMSHTCSCCQEVQTTMNEVKLQCPDGTLIDHTFIDVQECKCTGTKCPDRNV
;
A
#
# COMPACT_ATOMS: atom_id res chain seq x y z
N MET A 1 -3.64 41.04 -47.44
CA MET A 1 -3.28 39.84 -46.64
C MET A 1 -3.19 40.31 -45.21
N CYS A 2 -3.75 39.59 -44.24
CA CYS A 2 -3.58 39.89 -42.83
C CYS A 2 -2.61 38.88 -42.22
N SER A 3 -1.81 39.28 -41.24
CA SER A 3 -0.89 38.37 -40.55
C SER A 3 -0.65 38.80 -39.11
N GLY A 4 -0.29 37.84 -38.27
CA GLY A 4 0.30 38.10 -36.96
C GLY A 4 1.48 37.17 -36.72
N TRP A 5 2.50 37.66 -36.03
CA TRP A 5 3.73 36.91 -35.78
C TRP A 5 4.39 37.32 -34.47
N GLY A 6 5.23 36.43 -33.95
CA GLY A 6 5.79 36.57 -32.61
C GLY A 6 4.67 36.59 -31.57
N ASP A 7 4.84 37.41 -30.55
CA ASP A 7 3.91 37.42 -29.41
C ASP A 7 2.82 38.50 -29.53
N SER A 8 3.03 39.51 -30.38
CA SER A 8 2.20 40.72 -30.33
C SER A 8 2.05 41.50 -31.62
N HIS A 9 2.70 41.11 -32.72
CA HIS A 9 2.73 41.92 -33.93
C HIS A 9 1.60 41.54 -34.86
N TYR A 10 0.88 42.55 -35.38
CA TYR A 10 -0.23 42.36 -36.31
C TYR A 10 -0.08 43.30 -37.51
N LEU A 11 -0.52 42.80 -38.66
CA LEU A 11 -0.64 43.56 -39.91
C LEU A 11 -2.03 43.34 -40.49
N THR A 12 -2.81 44.40 -40.63
CA THR A 12 -4.17 44.36 -41.19
C THR A 12 -4.16 44.07 -42.69
N PHE A 13 -5.34 43.84 -43.27
CA PHE A 13 -5.49 43.66 -44.72
C PHE A 13 -5.01 44.87 -45.54
N ASP A 14 -5.12 46.08 -44.99
CA ASP A 14 -4.77 47.35 -45.65
C ASP A 14 -3.35 47.83 -45.28
N GLY A 15 -2.61 47.02 -44.51
CA GLY A 15 -1.19 47.24 -44.22
C GLY A 15 -0.90 48.08 -42.98
N THR A 16 -1.88 48.28 -42.10
CA THR A 16 -1.66 48.93 -40.80
C THR A 16 -0.96 47.98 -39.85
N TYR A 17 0.22 48.38 -39.39
CA TYR A 17 0.99 47.67 -38.38
C TYR A 17 0.63 48.17 -36.98
N TYR A 18 0.38 47.24 -36.07
CA TYR A 18 0.16 47.56 -34.66
C TYR A 18 0.59 46.39 -33.77
N THR A 19 0.60 46.65 -32.46
CA THR A 19 1.04 45.68 -31.45
C THR A 19 -0.04 45.46 -30.41
N TYR A 20 -0.27 44.21 -30.04
CA TYR A 20 -1.30 43.87 -29.06
C TYR A 20 -0.96 42.56 -28.31
N GLN A 21 -0.99 42.59 -26.97
CA GLN A 21 -0.64 41.47 -26.09
C GLN A 21 -1.84 40.99 -25.27
N GLY A 22 -2.88 40.56 -25.97
CA GLY A 22 -4.09 40.01 -25.36
C GLY A 22 -3.95 38.53 -24.99
N LYS A 23 -4.44 38.13 -23.80
CA LYS A 23 -4.41 36.74 -23.29
C LYS A 23 -5.70 35.92 -23.46
N CYS A 24 -6.61 36.42 -24.29
CA CYS A 24 -7.95 35.87 -24.48
C CYS A 24 -8.12 35.33 -25.91
N THR A 25 -9.33 34.89 -26.23
CA THR A 25 -9.70 34.61 -27.61
C THR A 25 -10.17 35.90 -28.27
N TYR A 26 -9.70 36.17 -29.49
CA TYR A 26 -10.07 37.35 -30.24
C TYR A 26 -10.51 37.01 -31.66
N VAL A 27 -11.42 37.82 -32.19
CA VAL A 27 -11.82 37.78 -33.59
C VAL A 27 -10.71 38.37 -34.46
N LEU A 28 -10.08 37.55 -35.30
CA LEU A 28 -9.16 38.03 -36.33
C LEU A 28 -9.95 38.58 -37.52
N VAL A 29 -10.89 37.78 -38.03
CA VAL A 29 -11.80 38.20 -39.10
C VAL A 29 -13.17 37.54 -38.98
N GLU A 30 -14.21 38.33 -39.10
CA GLU A 30 -15.60 37.94 -39.36
C GLU A 30 -16.18 38.84 -40.46
N GLU A 31 -17.34 38.45 -41.01
CA GLU A 31 -18.06 39.31 -41.94
C GLU A 31 -18.89 40.38 -41.22
N ILE A 32 -18.87 41.63 -41.72
CA ILE A 32 -19.79 42.69 -41.26
C ILE A 32 -21.22 42.29 -41.60
N VAL A 33 -21.47 41.99 -42.87
CA VAL A 33 -22.71 41.41 -43.36
C VAL A 33 -22.46 39.94 -43.61
N LYS A 34 -23.04 39.08 -42.77
CA LYS A 34 -22.87 37.62 -42.87
C LYS A 34 -23.46 37.12 -44.19
N THR A 35 -22.59 36.77 -45.14
CA THR A 35 -22.98 36.20 -46.43
C THR A 35 -22.56 34.73 -46.55
N ILE A 36 -21.61 34.31 -45.73
CA ILE A 36 -21.09 32.95 -45.64
C ILE A 36 -21.54 32.36 -44.30
N ASP A 37 -22.09 31.15 -44.34
CA ASP A 37 -22.57 30.50 -43.13
C ASP A 37 -21.41 30.23 -42.16
N ASN A 38 -21.59 30.67 -40.91
CA ASN A 38 -20.67 30.46 -39.81
C ASN A 38 -19.19 30.74 -40.14
N PHE A 39 -18.89 31.76 -40.97
CA PHE A 39 -17.51 32.11 -41.29
C PHE A 39 -16.88 32.99 -40.21
N GLY A 40 -15.70 32.60 -39.72
CA GLY A 40 -14.92 33.40 -38.80
C GLY A 40 -13.55 32.78 -38.51
N ILE A 41 -12.55 33.61 -38.23
CA ILE A 41 -11.21 33.18 -37.83
C ILE A 41 -10.87 33.83 -36.50
N TYR A 42 -10.43 33.02 -35.55
CA TYR A 42 -10.20 33.42 -34.17
C TYR A 42 -8.83 32.95 -33.71
N LEU A 43 -8.15 33.80 -32.95
CA LEU A 43 -6.89 33.46 -32.30
C LEU A 43 -7.10 33.41 -30.80
N ASP A 44 -6.79 32.27 -30.21
CA ASP A 44 -6.79 32.07 -28.79
C ASP A 44 -5.38 32.19 -28.23
N ASN A 45 -5.14 33.16 -27.36
CA ASN A 45 -3.87 33.39 -26.69
C ASN A 45 -3.92 32.93 -25.23
N TYR A 46 -2.76 32.68 -24.61
CA TYR A 46 -2.65 32.35 -23.20
C TYR A 46 -1.41 33.01 -22.57
N ASP A 47 -1.39 33.06 -21.24
CA ASP A 47 -0.23 33.56 -20.49
C ASP A 47 0.83 32.45 -20.43
N CYS A 48 1.99 32.71 -21.04
CA CYS A 48 3.11 31.76 -21.12
C CYS A 48 4.34 32.23 -20.33
N GLY A 49 4.23 33.33 -19.55
CA GLY A 49 5.34 33.92 -18.83
C GLY A 49 5.35 33.63 -17.33
N ASP A 50 6.50 33.20 -16.80
CA ASP A 50 6.65 32.94 -15.35
C ASP A 50 6.76 34.22 -14.50
N LYS A 51 7.13 35.38 -15.08
CA LYS A 51 7.37 36.66 -14.36
C LYS A 51 7.10 37.95 -15.16
N THR A 52 6.96 37.87 -16.47
CA THR A 52 6.63 38.98 -17.37
C THR A 52 5.36 38.55 -18.09
N SER A 53 4.29 39.34 -18.04
CA SER A 53 2.96 39.07 -18.64
C SER A 53 3.01 38.89 -20.18
N ILE A 54 3.72 37.87 -20.66
CA ILE A 54 3.92 37.55 -22.07
C ILE A 54 2.79 36.62 -22.50
N THR A 55 2.16 36.97 -23.62
CA THR A 55 1.07 36.20 -24.20
C THR A 55 1.55 35.43 -25.42
N CYS A 56 1.29 34.13 -25.45
CA CYS A 56 1.61 33.28 -26.59
C CYS A 56 0.33 32.81 -27.30
N PRO A 57 0.35 32.59 -28.63
CA PRO A 57 -0.75 31.92 -29.30
C PRO A 57 -0.89 30.46 -28.82
N ARG A 58 -2.13 30.05 -28.52
CA ARG A 58 -2.48 28.69 -28.09
C ARG A 58 -3.14 27.88 -29.20
N LYS A 59 -4.10 28.50 -29.88
CA LYS A 59 -5.00 27.81 -30.81
C LYS A 59 -5.54 28.79 -31.86
N LEU A 60 -5.37 28.44 -33.13
CA LEU A 60 -6.06 29.11 -34.23
C LEU A 60 -7.33 28.34 -34.56
N THR A 61 -8.47 29.04 -34.64
CA THR A 61 -9.78 28.46 -34.96
C THR A 61 -10.31 29.07 -36.25
N ILE A 62 -10.70 28.22 -37.21
CA ILE A 62 -11.32 28.62 -38.47
C ILE A 62 -12.70 27.96 -38.53
N ARG A 63 -13.75 28.78 -38.67
CA ARG A 63 -15.13 28.32 -38.87
C ARG A 63 -15.57 28.57 -40.30
N HIS A 64 -16.23 27.59 -40.89
CA HIS A 64 -16.82 27.66 -42.23
C HIS A 64 -17.93 26.62 -42.37
N ASP A 65 -19.14 27.07 -42.68
CA ASP A 65 -20.35 26.24 -42.71
C ASP A 65 -20.50 25.42 -41.41
N SER A 66 -20.63 24.09 -41.53
CA SER A 66 -20.73 23.16 -40.40
C SER A 66 -19.38 22.72 -39.81
N GLN A 67 -18.26 23.29 -40.28
CA GLN A 67 -16.92 22.85 -39.89
C GLN A 67 -16.26 23.88 -38.96
N GLU A 68 -15.76 23.41 -37.83
CA GLU A 68 -14.83 24.11 -36.96
C GLU A 68 -13.47 23.42 -37.00
N ILE A 69 -12.48 24.08 -37.59
CA ILE A 69 -11.11 23.62 -37.68
C ILE A 69 -10.31 24.31 -36.57
N THR A 70 -9.59 23.54 -35.77
CA THR A 70 -8.67 24.09 -34.76
C THR A 70 -7.28 23.54 -34.96
N ILE A 71 -6.27 24.41 -34.91
CA ILE A 71 -4.85 24.03 -34.91
C ILE A 71 -4.24 24.54 -33.60
N SER A 72 -3.66 23.64 -32.80
CA SER A 72 -3.12 23.95 -31.47
C SER A 72 -1.84 23.16 -31.18
N SER A 73 -1.11 23.59 -30.14
CA SER A 73 0.06 22.88 -29.63
C SER A 73 -0.31 21.49 -29.08
N GLN A 74 0.40 20.46 -29.54
CA GLN A 74 0.41 19.11 -28.97
C GLN A 74 1.54 18.99 -27.93
N THR A 75 2.71 19.56 -28.21
CA THR A 75 3.83 19.69 -27.27
C THR A 75 4.42 21.08 -27.38
N ASP A 76 4.71 21.74 -26.26
CA ASP A 76 5.24 23.12 -26.29
C ASP A 76 6.76 23.16 -26.52
N THR A 77 7.50 22.14 -26.08
CA THR A 77 8.97 22.07 -26.21
C THR A 77 9.43 20.63 -26.52
N PRO A 78 9.90 20.33 -27.74
CA PRO A 78 9.83 21.18 -28.94
C PRO A 78 8.37 21.43 -29.35
N LEU A 79 8.10 22.60 -29.94
CA LEU A 79 6.77 22.95 -30.42
C LEU A 79 6.33 21.95 -31.50
N SER A 80 5.23 21.25 -31.25
CA SER A 80 4.55 20.42 -32.25
C SER A 80 3.08 20.77 -32.25
N LEU A 81 2.46 20.75 -33.44
CA LEU A 81 1.05 21.12 -33.60
C LEU A 81 0.23 19.93 -34.07
N GLU A 82 -1.04 19.95 -33.70
CA GLU A 82 -2.07 19.04 -34.19
C GLU A 82 -3.29 19.82 -34.70
N ALA A 83 -4.09 19.16 -35.54
CA ALA A 83 -5.29 19.75 -36.12
C ALA A 83 -6.52 18.88 -35.78
N HIS A 84 -7.61 19.55 -35.44
CA HIS A 84 -8.91 18.91 -35.21
C HIS A 84 -9.96 19.51 -36.14
N VAL A 85 -10.92 18.69 -36.55
CA VAL A 85 -12.15 19.14 -37.22
C VAL A 85 -13.34 18.68 -36.40
N ASN A 86 -14.18 19.62 -35.97
CA ASN A 86 -15.33 19.41 -35.09
C ASN A 86 -14.94 18.61 -33.82
N GLY A 87 -13.81 18.99 -33.21
CA GLY A 87 -13.26 18.34 -32.01
C GLY A 87 -12.50 17.03 -32.24
N ASN A 88 -12.59 16.41 -33.42
CA ASN A 88 -11.91 15.15 -33.71
C ASN A 88 -10.52 15.39 -34.29
N LEU A 89 -9.51 14.73 -33.72
CA LEU A 89 -8.14 14.73 -34.26
C LEU A 89 -8.15 14.19 -35.69
N ILE A 90 -7.47 14.88 -36.60
CA ILE A 90 -7.35 14.47 -38.00
C ILE A 90 -5.92 14.10 -38.38
N LEU A 91 -5.80 13.19 -39.34
CA LEU A 91 -4.54 12.92 -40.03
C LEU A 91 -4.45 13.78 -41.29
N LEU A 92 -3.25 14.26 -41.59
CA LEU A 92 -2.98 15.08 -42.77
C LEU A 92 -2.46 14.23 -43.92
N PRO A 93 -2.75 14.60 -45.18
CA PRO A 93 -3.65 15.68 -45.58
C PRO A 93 -5.12 15.31 -45.36
N TYR A 94 -5.97 16.29 -45.08
CA TYR A 94 -7.41 16.14 -44.88
C TYR A 94 -8.17 16.93 -45.96
N THR A 95 -9.06 16.27 -46.68
CA THR A 95 -9.93 16.89 -47.69
C THR A 95 -11.36 16.38 -47.55
N LYS A 96 -12.21 17.14 -46.86
CA LYS A 96 -13.64 16.85 -46.71
C LYS A 96 -14.42 18.15 -46.49
N TYR A 97 -15.72 18.11 -46.76
CA TYR A 97 -16.66 19.22 -46.46
C TYR A 97 -16.19 20.59 -47.00
N GLY A 98 -15.56 20.61 -48.18
CA GLY A 98 -15.11 21.85 -48.82
C GLY A 98 -13.84 22.47 -48.23
N VAL A 99 -13.13 21.78 -47.33
CA VAL A 99 -11.90 22.25 -46.69
C VAL A 99 -10.74 21.29 -46.97
N ASN A 100 -9.57 21.85 -47.30
CA ASN A 100 -8.31 21.13 -47.44
C ASN A 100 -7.35 21.55 -46.33
N ILE A 101 -6.75 20.58 -45.63
CA ILE A 101 -5.77 20.82 -44.56
C ILE A 101 -4.53 19.98 -44.82
N TYR A 102 -3.36 20.60 -44.85
CA TYR A 102 -2.08 19.91 -45.08
C TYR A 102 -0.90 20.68 -44.48
N LYS A 103 0.30 20.08 -44.48
CA LYS A 103 1.55 20.75 -44.07
C LYS A 103 2.32 21.26 -45.29
N SER A 104 2.88 22.46 -45.18
CA SER A 104 3.75 23.10 -46.17
C SER A 104 4.92 23.77 -45.45
N GLY A 105 6.10 23.16 -45.49
CA GLY A 105 7.22 23.56 -44.64
C GLY A 105 6.86 23.40 -43.17
N GLU A 106 7.03 24.47 -42.38
CA GLU A 106 6.65 24.51 -40.95
C GLU A 106 5.18 24.88 -40.70
N TYR A 107 4.41 25.20 -41.74
CA TYR A 107 3.05 25.70 -41.60
C TYR A 107 2.02 24.60 -41.81
N PHE A 108 0.98 24.61 -40.98
CA PHE A 108 -0.32 24.05 -41.33
C PHE A 108 -1.01 25.02 -42.30
N VAL A 109 -1.57 24.49 -43.36
CA VAL A 109 -2.31 25.24 -44.37
C VAL A 109 -3.75 24.76 -44.38
N VAL A 110 -4.69 25.68 -44.21
CA VAL A 110 -6.12 25.47 -44.37
C VAL A 110 -6.58 26.24 -45.60
N GLU A 111 -7.02 25.52 -46.64
CA GLU A 111 -7.60 26.12 -47.83
C GLU A 111 -9.11 25.89 -47.83
N ILE A 112 -9.84 26.95 -48.17
CA ILE A 112 -11.28 26.92 -48.43
C ILE A 112 -11.47 27.29 -49.91
N PRO A 113 -11.43 26.32 -50.84
CA PRO A 113 -11.37 26.59 -52.28
C PRO A 113 -12.55 27.41 -52.79
N GLN A 114 -13.76 27.18 -52.25
CA GLN A 114 -14.96 27.93 -52.62
C GLN A 114 -14.85 29.43 -52.32
N LEU A 115 -14.15 29.78 -51.24
CA LEU A 115 -13.89 31.17 -50.84
C LEU A 115 -12.59 31.73 -51.45
N LYS A 116 -11.74 30.86 -52.01
CA LYS A 116 -10.34 31.15 -52.38
C LYS A 116 -9.55 31.73 -51.19
N THR A 117 -9.88 31.26 -49.99
CA THR A 117 -9.24 31.67 -48.75
C THR A 117 -8.15 30.65 -48.39
N ASN A 118 -6.99 31.14 -47.98
CA ASN A 118 -5.88 30.33 -47.49
C ASN A 118 -5.42 30.89 -46.14
N VAL A 119 -5.37 30.03 -45.14
CA VAL A 119 -4.92 30.35 -43.78
C VAL A 119 -3.71 29.48 -43.47
N THR A 120 -2.58 30.09 -43.11
CA THR A 120 -1.38 29.35 -42.69
C THR A 120 -1.09 29.61 -41.23
N TYR A 121 -0.65 28.60 -40.47
CA TYR A 121 -0.28 28.75 -39.07
C TYR A 121 0.85 27.79 -38.68
N ASN A 122 1.88 28.29 -38.01
CA ASN A 122 2.99 27.46 -37.49
C ASN A 122 3.11 27.51 -35.95
N GLY A 123 2.06 27.97 -35.26
CA GLY A 123 2.05 28.09 -33.79
C GLY A 123 2.40 29.49 -33.30
N LEU A 124 3.30 30.20 -33.99
CA LEU A 124 3.72 31.57 -33.64
C LEU A 124 3.28 32.61 -34.67
N THR A 125 3.13 32.20 -35.91
CA THR A 125 2.82 33.06 -37.05
C THR A 125 1.57 32.55 -37.74
N PHE A 126 0.61 33.46 -38.00
CA PHE A 126 -0.52 33.20 -38.89
C PHE A 126 -0.51 34.14 -40.09
N ASN A 127 -0.98 33.63 -41.23
CA ASN A 127 -1.33 34.44 -42.41
C ASN A 127 -2.74 34.12 -42.86
N ILE A 128 -3.51 35.15 -43.18
CA ILE A 128 -4.86 35.05 -43.73
C ILE A 128 -4.87 35.75 -45.09
N LYS A 129 -5.05 34.95 -46.14
CA LYS A 129 -5.16 35.39 -47.53
C LYS A 129 -6.59 35.21 -48.00
N MET A 130 -7.23 36.32 -48.32
CA MET A 130 -8.62 36.38 -48.76
C MET A 130 -8.71 37.23 -50.02
N PRO A 131 -9.52 36.85 -51.03
CA PRO A 131 -9.65 37.61 -52.27
C PRO A 131 -10.40 38.93 -52.04
N TYR A 132 -9.78 40.05 -52.42
CA TYR A 132 -10.37 41.39 -52.33
C TYR A 132 -11.76 41.45 -52.97
N GLY A 133 -11.92 40.89 -54.17
CA GLY A 133 -13.19 40.92 -54.90
C GLY A 133 -14.37 40.22 -54.20
N ARG A 134 -14.15 39.46 -53.12
CA ARG A 134 -15.21 38.82 -52.33
C ARG A 134 -15.40 39.44 -50.95
N PHE A 135 -14.31 39.84 -50.31
CA PHE A 135 -14.33 40.27 -48.90
C PHE A 135 -14.12 41.78 -48.70
N SER A 136 -13.86 42.54 -49.77
CA SER A 136 -13.65 43.98 -49.66
C SER A 136 -14.83 44.66 -48.96
N LYS A 137 -14.51 45.56 -48.02
CA LYS A 137 -15.49 46.34 -47.22
C LYS A 137 -16.48 45.49 -46.44
N ASN A 138 -16.22 44.18 -46.25
CA ASN A 138 -17.10 43.27 -45.52
C ASN A 138 -16.38 42.51 -44.41
N THR A 139 -15.18 42.93 -43.99
CA THR A 139 -14.47 42.30 -42.88
C THR A 139 -14.51 43.17 -41.62
N LEU A 140 -14.53 42.55 -40.46
CA LEU A 140 -14.28 43.18 -39.15
C LEU A 140 -13.41 42.25 -38.30
N GLY A 141 -12.80 42.81 -37.25
CA GLY A 141 -11.88 42.09 -36.38
C GLY A 141 -10.49 42.75 -36.37
N GLN A 142 -9.53 42.07 -35.74
CA GLN A 142 -8.15 42.53 -35.65
C GLN A 142 -7.43 42.64 -37.02
N CYS A 143 -7.96 42.03 -38.08
CA CYS A 143 -7.44 42.18 -39.44
C CYS A 143 -7.96 43.42 -40.19
N GLY A 144 -8.83 44.24 -39.59
CA GLY A 144 -9.36 45.45 -40.19
C GLY A 144 -10.50 45.23 -41.20
N THR A 145 -10.79 46.25 -42.00
CA THR A 145 -12.03 46.38 -42.81
C THR A 145 -11.87 45.96 -44.28
N CYS A 146 -10.63 45.72 -44.73
CA CYS A 146 -10.30 45.38 -46.12
C CYS A 146 -10.87 46.39 -47.12
N THR A 147 -10.71 47.68 -46.85
CA THR A 147 -11.22 48.78 -47.68
C THR A 147 -10.12 49.36 -48.58
N ASN A 148 -8.87 48.91 -48.40
CA ASN A 148 -7.66 49.54 -48.91
C ASN A 148 -7.42 50.94 -48.32
N ASN A 149 -7.84 51.17 -47.07
CA ASN A 149 -7.71 52.45 -46.36
C ASN A 149 -7.34 52.24 -44.89
N GLN A 150 -6.08 52.54 -44.55
CA GLN A 150 -5.55 52.41 -43.19
C GLN A 150 -6.26 53.28 -42.14
N ALA A 151 -6.95 54.35 -42.55
CA ALA A 151 -7.62 55.26 -41.61
C ALA A 151 -8.85 54.64 -40.92
N ASP A 152 -9.41 53.55 -41.48
CA ASP A 152 -10.57 52.85 -40.91
C ASP A 152 -10.24 51.45 -40.36
N ASP A 153 -8.97 51.04 -40.37
CA ASP A 153 -8.53 49.75 -39.84
C ASP A 153 -8.73 49.62 -38.32
N LEU A 154 -8.76 50.74 -37.59
CA LEU A 154 -9.01 50.77 -36.14
C LEU A 154 -10.51 50.88 -35.82
N MET A 155 -11.35 50.20 -36.60
CA MET A 155 -12.79 50.10 -36.34
C MET A 155 -13.05 49.10 -35.21
N MET A 156 -13.72 49.53 -34.15
CA MET A 156 -14.11 48.69 -33.02
C MET A 156 -15.35 47.83 -33.37
N ALA A 157 -15.63 46.80 -32.58
CA ALA A 157 -16.77 45.90 -32.79
C ALA A 157 -18.16 46.60 -32.80
N ASN A 158 -18.27 47.80 -32.22
CA ASN A 158 -19.48 48.62 -32.27
C ASN A 158 -19.58 49.50 -33.54
N GLY A 159 -18.62 49.41 -34.47
CA GLY A 159 -18.55 50.18 -35.71
C GLY A 159 -17.91 51.57 -35.60
N THR A 160 -17.46 52.00 -34.41
CA THR A 160 -16.79 53.30 -34.24
C THR A 160 -15.29 53.19 -34.48
N ILE A 161 -14.68 54.22 -35.07
CA ILE A 161 -13.23 54.27 -35.35
C ILE A 161 -12.51 54.90 -34.16
N THR A 162 -11.46 54.25 -33.67
CA THR A 162 -10.60 54.75 -32.58
C THR A 162 -9.19 55.05 -33.08
N THR A 163 -8.39 55.76 -32.28
CA THR A 163 -6.95 55.97 -32.53
C THR A 163 -6.08 55.03 -31.68
N ASN A 164 -6.69 54.23 -30.81
CA ASN A 164 -6.00 53.33 -29.89
C ASN A 164 -6.21 51.87 -30.30
N TRP A 165 -5.16 51.22 -30.79
CA TRP A 165 -5.20 49.83 -31.24
C TRP A 165 -5.54 48.84 -30.11
N VAL A 166 -5.19 49.14 -28.86
CA VAL A 166 -5.56 48.30 -27.70
C VAL A 166 -7.07 48.32 -27.50
N ALA A 167 -7.68 49.50 -27.57
CA ALA A 167 -9.13 49.64 -27.49
C ALA A 167 -9.85 48.92 -28.65
N MET A 168 -9.28 49.00 -29.87
CA MET A 168 -9.80 48.25 -31.02
C MET A 168 -9.72 46.74 -30.80
N ALA A 169 -8.54 46.21 -30.46
CA ALA A 169 -8.35 44.77 -30.30
C ALA A 169 -9.16 44.19 -29.12
N ASP A 170 -9.24 44.90 -28.00
CA ASP A 170 -10.08 44.53 -26.85
C ASP A 170 -11.57 44.48 -27.20
N SER A 171 -12.03 45.34 -28.12
CA SER A 171 -13.44 45.33 -28.56
C SER A 171 -13.83 44.03 -29.29
N PHE A 172 -12.85 43.29 -29.84
CA PHE A 172 -13.03 42.02 -30.53
C PHE A 172 -12.74 40.79 -29.65
N MET A 173 -12.71 40.97 -28.32
CA MET A 173 -12.58 39.88 -27.37
C MET A 173 -13.83 39.01 -27.38
N VAL A 174 -13.63 37.69 -27.52
CA VAL A 174 -14.71 36.71 -27.45
C VAL A 174 -15.00 36.38 -25.99
N ASN A 175 -16.28 36.36 -25.62
CA ASN A 175 -16.69 35.91 -24.30
C ASN A 175 -16.54 34.38 -24.20
N ASP A 176 -15.46 33.93 -23.57
CA ASP A 176 -15.16 32.52 -23.31
C ASP A 176 -15.47 32.19 -21.84
N PRO A 177 -16.49 31.37 -21.54
CA PRO A 177 -16.83 30.94 -20.18
C PRO A 177 -15.67 30.25 -19.44
N ILE A 178 -14.71 29.69 -20.18
CA ILE A 178 -13.52 29.01 -19.62
C ILE A 178 -12.45 30.04 -19.20
N LYS A 179 -12.52 31.27 -19.72
CA LYS A 179 -11.61 32.38 -19.40
C LYS A 179 -12.36 33.59 -18.81
N PRO A 180 -13.03 33.46 -17.65
CA PRO A 180 -13.79 34.56 -17.02
C PRO A 180 -12.91 35.75 -16.59
N GLN A 181 -11.59 35.55 -16.49
CA GLN A 181 -10.59 36.57 -16.16
C GLN A 181 -10.22 37.51 -17.33
N CYS A 182 -10.90 37.38 -18.47
CA CYS A 182 -10.69 38.20 -19.65
C CYS A 182 -11.24 39.62 -19.43
N GLN A 183 -10.32 40.59 -19.38
CA GLN A 183 -10.61 42.02 -19.20
C GLN A 183 -9.74 42.84 -20.13
N SER A 184 -10.22 44.03 -20.50
CA SER A 184 -9.47 45.01 -21.29
C SER A 184 -8.15 45.35 -20.61
N ILE A 185 -7.08 45.42 -21.39
CA ILE A 185 -5.73 45.67 -20.90
C ILE A 185 -5.50 47.20 -20.92
N PRO A 186 -4.85 47.78 -19.91
CA PRO A 186 -4.43 49.17 -19.98
C PRO A 186 -3.57 49.39 -21.24
N PRO A 187 -3.79 50.47 -22.01
CA PRO A 187 -2.98 50.73 -23.18
C PRO A 187 -1.54 51.01 -22.75
N VAL A 188 -0.64 50.09 -23.05
CA VAL A 188 0.81 50.29 -22.93
C VAL A 188 1.35 50.31 -24.35
N PRO A 189 1.68 51.48 -24.91
CA PRO A 189 2.36 51.53 -26.20
C PRO A 189 3.75 50.90 -26.02
N PRO A 190 4.15 49.91 -26.83
CA PRO A 190 5.56 49.55 -26.88
C PRO A 190 6.32 50.76 -27.42
N THR A 191 7.26 51.27 -26.63
CA THR A 191 8.15 52.35 -27.03
C THR A 191 9.47 51.73 -27.46
N ILE A 192 9.83 51.88 -28.73
CA ILE A 192 11.17 51.53 -29.20
C ILE A 192 12.09 52.69 -28.77
N PRO A 193 13.11 52.44 -27.93
CA PRO A 193 14.05 53.49 -27.54
C PRO A 193 14.75 54.05 -28.79
N PRO A 194 14.97 55.38 -28.93
CA PRO A 194 15.64 55.96 -30.10
C PRO A 194 17.07 55.43 -30.33
N THR A 195 17.69 54.88 -29.29
CA THR A 195 19.03 54.27 -29.32
C THR A 195 19.02 52.78 -29.68
N CYS A 196 17.83 52.18 -29.86
CA CYS A 196 17.66 50.78 -30.20
C CYS A 196 18.31 50.48 -31.55
N LYS A 197 19.21 49.48 -31.58
CA LYS A 197 19.87 49.00 -32.79
C LYS A 197 19.99 47.49 -32.73
N SER A 198 19.76 46.83 -33.85
CA SER A 198 19.92 45.37 -33.96
C SER A 198 20.41 45.01 -35.34
N SER A 199 21.60 44.39 -35.40
CA SER A 199 22.20 43.94 -36.66
C SER A 199 21.38 42.85 -37.34
N LEU A 200 20.58 42.07 -36.59
CA LEU A 200 19.64 41.12 -37.13
C LEU A 200 18.48 41.83 -37.84
N CYS A 201 17.91 42.86 -37.21
CA CYS A 201 16.82 43.63 -37.80
C CYS A 201 17.27 44.41 -39.03
N ASP A 202 18.51 44.93 -39.03
CA ASP A 202 19.09 45.64 -40.17
C ASP A 202 19.15 44.76 -41.44
N LEU A 203 19.13 43.41 -41.32
CA LEU A 203 19.01 42.52 -42.48
C LEU A 203 17.71 42.74 -43.26
N ILE A 204 16.60 43.05 -42.59
CA ILE A 204 15.28 43.29 -43.22
C ILE A 204 15.35 44.48 -44.18
N MET A 205 16.04 45.54 -43.78
CA MET A 205 16.25 46.75 -44.61
C MET A 205 17.43 46.61 -45.59
N GLY A 206 18.29 45.61 -45.36
CA GLY A 206 19.53 45.40 -46.08
C GLY A 206 19.40 44.60 -47.38
N PRO A 207 20.54 44.32 -48.03
CA PRO A 207 20.59 43.66 -49.33
C PRO A 207 20.07 42.20 -49.32
N VAL A 208 20.05 41.54 -48.16
CA VAL A 208 19.55 40.17 -48.00
C VAL A 208 18.08 40.08 -48.42
N PHE A 209 17.26 41.05 -48.04
CA PHE A 209 15.83 41.10 -48.32
C PHE A 209 15.45 42.06 -49.46
N GLN A 210 16.42 42.67 -50.15
CA GLN A 210 16.20 43.64 -51.23
C GLN A 210 15.16 43.19 -52.27
N LYS A 211 15.20 41.90 -52.65
CA LYS A 211 14.27 41.34 -53.64
C LYS A 211 12.82 41.28 -53.14
N CYS A 212 12.62 41.29 -51.83
CA CYS A 212 11.30 41.26 -51.21
C CYS A 212 10.67 42.64 -51.04
N HIS A 213 11.48 43.70 -50.92
CA HIS A 213 11.00 45.07 -50.71
C HIS A 213 9.97 45.52 -51.77
N GLY A 214 10.09 45.02 -53.00
CA GLY A 214 9.14 45.30 -54.09
C GLY A 214 7.81 44.54 -54.02
N PHE A 215 7.73 43.48 -53.21
CA PHE A 215 6.51 42.68 -53.02
C PHE A 215 5.78 43.06 -51.73
N GLN A 216 6.53 43.39 -50.69
CA GLN A 216 5.97 43.81 -49.40
C GLN A 216 6.88 44.86 -48.75
N PRO A 217 6.34 46.01 -48.29
CA PRO A 217 7.13 47.02 -47.59
C PRO A 217 7.83 46.44 -46.36
N PRO A 218 9.15 46.68 -46.18
CA PRO A 218 9.91 46.10 -45.07
C PRO A 218 9.65 46.78 -43.71
N GLU A 219 9.14 48.02 -43.71
CA GLU A 219 9.05 48.87 -42.51
C GLU A 219 8.29 48.22 -41.34
N PRO A 220 7.09 47.62 -41.51
CA PRO A 220 6.40 46.93 -40.42
C PRO A 220 7.22 45.82 -39.76
N PHE A 221 7.93 45.03 -40.56
CA PHE A 221 8.72 43.89 -40.09
C PHE A 221 10.01 44.36 -39.40
N TYR A 222 10.60 45.45 -39.90
CA TYR A 222 11.75 46.09 -39.27
C TYR A 222 11.40 46.67 -37.90
N GLN A 223 10.29 47.40 -37.80
CA GLN A 223 9.81 47.96 -36.53
C GLN A 223 9.44 46.88 -35.52
N ALA A 224 8.77 45.81 -35.96
CA ALA A 224 8.48 44.65 -35.12
C ALA A 224 9.77 44.00 -34.57
N CYS A 225 10.75 43.77 -35.45
CA CYS A 225 12.04 43.22 -35.06
C CYS A 225 12.78 44.09 -34.03
N LEU A 226 12.81 45.41 -34.23
CA LEU A 226 13.45 46.34 -33.27
C LEU A 226 12.73 46.33 -31.91
N SER A 227 11.40 46.28 -31.91
CA SER A 227 10.60 46.14 -30.69
C SER A 227 10.97 44.88 -29.92
N ASP A 228 11.08 43.74 -30.62
CA ASP A 228 11.45 42.46 -29.99
C ASP A 228 12.87 42.48 -29.43
N SER A 229 13.81 43.08 -30.17
CA SER A 229 15.22 43.17 -29.77
C SER A 229 15.44 44.03 -28.52
N CYS A 230 14.70 45.13 -28.41
CA CYS A 230 14.97 46.16 -27.39
C CYS A 230 14.10 46.08 -26.15
N ASN A 231 12.92 45.47 -26.24
CA ASN A 231 12.02 45.32 -25.09
C ASN A 231 12.18 43.96 -24.38
N VAL A 232 12.80 42.96 -25.03
CA VAL A 232 12.98 41.62 -24.47
C VAL A 232 14.41 41.12 -24.71
N ALA A 233 15.32 41.45 -23.79
CA ALA A 233 16.73 41.05 -23.87
C ALA A 233 16.87 39.52 -23.97
N ASN A 234 17.73 39.04 -24.88
CA ASN A 234 18.10 37.63 -25.09
C ASN A 234 16.96 36.68 -25.52
N SER A 235 15.92 37.18 -26.18
CA SER A 235 14.74 36.36 -26.47
C SER A 235 14.79 35.56 -27.79
N GLN A 236 15.77 35.78 -28.67
CA GLN A 236 15.79 35.26 -30.06
C GLN A 236 14.51 35.57 -30.85
N LYS A 237 13.66 36.50 -30.36
CA LYS A 237 12.36 36.82 -30.98
C LYS A 237 12.52 37.60 -32.28
N GLU A 238 13.66 38.26 -32.49
CA GLU A 238 13.99 38.91 -33.76
C GLU A 238 13.92 37.95 -34.96
N CYS A 239 14.25 36.66 -34.71
CA CYS A 239 14.21 35.62 -35.73
C CYS A 239 12.81 35.38 -36.28
N THR A 240 11.76 35.63 -35.49
CA THR A 240 10.36 35.46 -35.94
C THR A 240 9.99 36.50 -36.98
N SER A 241 10.41 37.76 -36.81
CA SER A 241 10.20 38.84 -37.77
C SER A 241 10.95 38.60 -39.09
N LEU A 242 12.21 38.13 -39.02
CA LEU A 242 12.99 37.74 -40.19
C LEU A 242 12.38 36.55 -40.94
N GLN A 243 12.01 35.50 -40.21
CA GLN A 243 11.37 34.30 -40.75
C GLN A 243 10.03 34.64 -41.42
N HIS A 244 9.20 35.44 -40.76
CA HIS A 244 7.89 35.84 -41.27
C HIS A 244 8.02 36.66 -42.55
N TYR A 245 8.91 37.66 -42.55
CA TYR A 245 9.14 38.46 -43.74
C TYR A 245 9.61 37.57 -44.90
N ALA A 246 10.57 36.66 -44.67
CA ALA A 246 11.04 35.69 -45.67
C ALA A 246 9.91 34.79 -46.19
N SER A 247 9.00 34.34 -45.31
CA SER A 247 7.84 33.51 -45.64
C SER A 247 6.89 34.22 -46.62
N ILE A 248 6.60 35.51 -46.38
CA ILE A 248 5.76 36.32 -47.28
C ILE A 248 6.40 36.47 -48.67
N CYS A 249 7.72 36.69 -48.73
CA CYS A 249 8.45 36.73 -49.99
C CYS A 249 8.40 35.37 -50.70
N GLY A 250 8.60 34.29 -49.95
CA GLY A 250 8.59 32.91 -50.45
C GLY A 250 7.25 32.51 -51.05
N ASP A 251 6.16 32.98 -50.46
CA ASP A 251 4.80 32.85 -50.99
C ASP A 251 4.57 33.58 -52.32
N SER A 252 5.41 34.57 -52.64
CA SER A 252 5.46 35.24 -53.96
C SER A 252 6.49 34.61 -54.89
N GLY A 253 7.13 33.52 -54.46
CA GLY A 253 8.18 32.80 -55.19
C GLY A 253 9.56 33.45 -55.13
N VAL A 254 9.77 34.38 -54.19
CA VAL A 254 11.06 35.04 -53.97
C VAL A 254 11.83 34.28 -52.90
N CYS A 255 12.88 33.57 -53.31
CA CYS A 255 13.76 32.86 -52.39
C CYS A 255 14.70 33.82 -51.65
N ILE A 256 14.67 33.80 -50.32
CA ILE A 256 15.56 34.57 -49.43
C ILE A 256 16.35 33.62 -48.53
N GLN A 257 17.67 33.52 -48.74
CA GLN A 257 18.58 32.66 -47.96
C GLN A 257 19.12 33.38 -46.71
N TRP A 258 18.22 33.82 -45.83
CA TRP A 258 18.54 34.76 -44.75
C TRP A 258 19.31 34.15 -43.56
N ARG A 259 19.03 32.90 -43.16
CA ARG A 259 19.67 32.28 -41.98
C ARG A 259 21.18 32.18 -42.07
N SER A 260 21.72 32.09 -43.29
CA SER A 260 23.18 32.12 -43.52
C SER A 260 23.85 33.42 -43.04
N GLN A 261 23.08 34.52 -42.98
CA GLN A 261 23.52 35.84 -42.53
C GLN A 261 23.07 36.14 -41.09
N ALA A 262 22.33 35.24 -40.46
CA ALA A 262 21.76 35.38 -39.11
C ALA A 262 22.11 34.16 -38.24
N PRO A 263 23.39 33.97 -37.84
CA PRO A 263 23.84 32.80 -37.08
C PRO A 263 23.19 32.69 -35.69
N ALA A 264 22.61 33.77 -35.17
CA ALA A 264 21.82 33.79 -33.93
C ALA A 264 20.42 33.18 -34.09
N CYS A 265 20.00 32.84 -35.31
CA CYS A 265 18.71 32.22 -35.62
C CYS A 265 18.88 30.80 -36.20
N PRO A 266 19.54 29.85 -35.50
CA PRO A 266 19.75 28.51 -36.01
C PRO A 266 18.44 27.73 -36.08
N ILE A 267 18.42 26.71 -36.95
CA ILE A 267 17.34 25.73 -37.05
C ILE A 267 17.96 24.34 -37.11
N THR A 268 17.39 23.38 -36.39
CA THR A 268 17.87 22.00 -36.33
C THR A 268 16.87 21.08 -37.02
N CYS A 269 17.32 20.35 -38.03
CA CYS A 269 16.51 19.33 -38.69
C CYS A 269 16.76 17.94 -38.11
N PRO A 270 15.76 17.04 -38.16
CA PRO A 270 15.95 15.63 -37.84
C PRO A 270 17.09 14.99 -38.67
N SER A 271 17.71 13.93 -38.14
CA SER A 271 18.94 13.34 -38.70
C SER A 271 18.84 12.90 -40.18
N ASN A 272 17.63 12.65 -40.69
CA ASN A 272 17.35 12.24 -42.06
C ASN A 272 16.88 13.39 -42.97
N ARG A 273 16.92 14.65 -42.50
CA ARG A 273 16.48 15.83 -43.24
C ARG A 273 17.53 16.92 -43.28
N VAL A 274 17.40 17.76 -44.30
CA VAL A 274 18.30 18.88 -44.56
C VAL A 274 17.49 20.17 -44.55
N TYR A 275 18.01 21.17 -43.84
CA TYR A 275 17.43 22.50 -43.83
C TYR A 275 17.51 23.15 -45.21
N ASN A 276 16.44 23.84 -45.62
CA ASN A 276 16.45 24.71 -46.79
C ASN A 276 15.53 25.91 -46.56
N ALA A 277 16.03 27.13 -46.77
CA ALA A 277 15.24 28.35 -46.69
C ALA A 277 14.19 28.47 -47.81
N CYS A 278 14.41 27.75 -48.91
CA CYS A 278 13.62 27.84 -50.14
C CYS A 278 13.29 26.45 -50.68
N GLY A 279 12.68 25.60 -49.85
CA GLY A 279 12.16 24.32 -50.31
C GLY A 279 10.82 24.47 -51.05
N PRO A 280 10.37 23.41 -51.73
CA PRO A 280 9.07 23.43 -52.41
C PRO A 280 7.93 23.52 -51.39
N ALA A 281 6.93 24.36 -51.64
CA ALA A 281 5.73 24.48 -50.79
C ALA A 281 4.96 23.15 -50.69
N LEU A 282 4.97 22.35 -51.77
CA LEU A 282 4.41 21.01 -51.79
C LEU A 282 5.49 20.04 -52.26
N PRO A 283 5.88 19.04 -51.46
CA PRO A 283 6.89 18.08 -51.89
C PRO A 283 6.30 17.10 -52.91
N ILE A 284 7.12 16.69 -53.87
CA ILE A 284 6.84 15.51 -54.69
C ILE A 284 7.05 14.28 -53.80
N THR A 285 6.10 13.36 -53.83
CA THR A 285 6.10 12.12 -53.02
C THR A 285 5.98 10.90 -53.92
N CYS A 286 6.11 9.70 -53.35
CA CYS A 286 5.86 8.46 -54.08
C CYS A 286 4.41 8.25 -54.52
N GLN A 287 3.46 8.99 -53.94
CA GLN A 287 2.05 8.93 -54.28
C GLN A 287 1.60 10.08 -55.20
N THR A 288 2.51 10.98 -55.58
CA THR A 288 2.20 12.12 -56.44
C THR A 288 2.01 11.63 -57.88
N THR A 289 0.87 11.98 -58.51
CA THR A 289 0.62 11.57 -59.89
C THR A 289 1.44 12.40 -60.88
N PRO A 290 1.70 11.91 -62.12
CA PRO A 290 2.43 12.69 -63.11
C PRO A 290 1.82 14.06 -63.42
N ARG A 291 0.48 14.17 -63.34
CA ARG A 291 -0.24 15.44 -63.50
C ARG A 291 0.08 16.40 -62.35
N ASP A 292 0.00 15.92 -61.12
CA ASP A 292 0.31 16.71 -59.93
C ASP A 292 1.76 17.17 -59.93
N VAL A 293 2.70 16.33 -60.41
CA VAL A 293 4.11 16.73 -60.58
C VAL A 293 4.23 17.95 -61.49
N THR A 294 3.48 18.02 -62.60
CA THR A 294 3.50 19.19 -63.48
C THR A 294 2.94 20.42 -62.79
N GLU A 295 1.81 20.30 -62.09
CA GLU A 295 1.19 21.40 -61.35
C GLU A 295 2.10 21.91 -60.22
N MET A 296 2.71 21.00 -59.46
CA MET A 296 3.67 21.32 -58.39
C MET A 296 4.95 21.96 -58.93
N LYS A 297 5.48 21.51 -60.08
CA LYS A 297 6.65 22.14 -60.72
C LYS A 297 6.38 23.56 -61.20
N ASN A 298 5.13 23.87 -61.54
CA ASN A 298 4.71 25.22 -61.92
C ASN A 298 4.43 26.13 -60.71
N ASN A 299 4.28 25.55 -59.51
CA ASN A 299 4.12 26.31 -58.28
C ASN A 299 5.46 26.97 -57.90
N LYS A 300 5.52 28.29 -58.06
CA LYS A 300 6.73 29.07 -57.75
C LYS A 300 6.93 29.32 -56.27
N ARG A 301 5.94 29.02 -55.42
CA ARG A 301 6.02 29.25 -53.97
C ARG A 301 7.15 28.43 -53.35
N VAL A 302 7.92 29.08 -52.51
CA VAL A 302 8.97 28.44 -51.71
C VAL A 302 8.70 28.66 -50.24
N VAL A 303 9.02 27.66 -49.43
CA VAL A 303 8.84 27.70 -47.98
C VAL A 303 10.10 27.24 -47.27
N GLU A 304 10.35 27.83 -46.11
CA GLU A 304 11.42 27.41 -45.22
C GLU A 304 11.03 26.14 -44.46
N GLY A 305 12.00 25.25 -44.22
CA GLY A 305 11.80 24.07 -43.39
C GLY A 305 12.86 22.98 -43.58
N CYS A 306 12.52 21.76 -43.14
CA CYS A 306 13.36 20.57 -43.24
C CYS A 306 12.85 19.61 -44.33
N PHE A 307 13.69 19.34 -45.32
CA PHE A 307 13.32 18.56 -46.50
C PHE A 307 14.18 17.31 -46.64
N CYS A 308 13.73 16.36 -47.45
CA CYS A 308 14.55 15.21 -47.81
C CYS A 308 15.80 15.64 -48.59
N ALA A 309 16.90 14.93 -48.36
CA ALA A 309 18.16 15.19 -49.05
C ALA A 309 18.00 15.00 -50.56
N LYS A 310 18.84 15.69 -51.35
CA LYS A 310 18.82 15.60 -52.81
C LYS A 310 18.89 14.13 -53.27
N GLY A 311 17.95 13.72 -54.12
CA GLY A 311 17.83 12.33 -54.60
C GLY A 311 16.92 11.44 -53.76
N SER A 312 16.29 11.99 -52.71
CA SER A 312 15.23 11.34 -51.95
C SER A 312 13.99 12.23 -51.85
N MET A 313 12.86 11.63 -51.48
CA MET A 313 11.56 12.29 -51.38
C MET A 313 10.75 11.71 -50.22
N PRO A 314 9.81 12.46 -49.63
CA PRO A 314 8.89 11.88 -48.67
C PRO A 314 8.03 10.80 -49.33
N PHE A 315 7.73 9.73 -48.60
CA PHE A 315 6.92 8.63 -49.12
C PHE A 315 5.50 9.12 -49.50
N SER A 316 4.85 9.87 -48.61
CA SER A 316 3.59 10.54 -48.90
C SER A 316 3.46 11.83 -48.08
N MET A 317 2.40 12.61 -48.30
CA MET A 317 2.09 13.77 -47.46
C MET A 317 1.72 13.37 -46.01
N ALA A 318 1.29 12.13 -45.79
CA ALA A 318 0.94 11.59 -44.47
C ALA A 318 2.13 10.87 -43.79
N ILE A 319 2.97 10.20 -44.58
CA ILE A 319 4.13 9.44 -44.13
C ILE A 319 5.39 10.20 -44.54
N ASP A 320 5.82 11.09 -43.63
CA ASP A 320 6.96 11.97 -43.84
C ASP A 320 8.29 11.24 -43.53
N VAL A 321 8.55 10.15 -44.26
CA VAL A 321 9.80 9.39 -44.24
C VAL A 321 10.49 9.54 -45.60
N CYS A 322 11.75 9.95 -45.60
CA CYS A 322 12.54 10.13 -46.82
C CYS A 322 12.96 8.79 -47.42
N VAL A 323 12.58 8.55 -48.66
CA VAL A 323 12.92 7.37 -49.45
C VAL A 323 13.62 7.77 -50.75
N SER A 324 14.62 7.00 -51.18
CA SER A 324 15.26 7.17 -52.50
C SER A 324 14.38 6.64 -53.63
N ASP A 325 13.72 5.51 -53.35
CA ASP A 325 12.92 4.76 -54.29
C ASP A 325 11.58 4.43 -53.65
N CYS A 326 10.53 4.46 -54.45
CA CYS A 326 9.19 4.14 -53.99
C CYS A 326 9.01 2.65 -53.76
N GLY A 327 7.99 2.32 -52.99
CA GLY A 327 7.72 0.95 -52.57
C GLY A 327 6.35 0.82 -51.93
N CYS A 328 6.27 0.07 -50.84
CA CYS A 328 5.04 -0.20 -50.09
C CYS A 328 5.12 0.40 -48.69
N VAL A 329 3.98 0.53 -48.02
CA VAL A 329 3.91 0.90 -46.60
C VAL A 329 3.54 -0.34 -45.80
N GLY A 330 4.44 -0.76 -44.90
CA GLY A 330 4.26 -1.85 -43.95
C GLY A 330 2.99 -1.70 -43.09
N PRO A 331 2.48 -2.78 -42.49
CA PRO A 331 1.39 -2.70 -41.50
C PRO A 331 1.75 -1.83 -40.28
N ASP A 332 3.03 -1.58 -40.04
CA ASP A 332 3.61 -0.68 -39.03
C ASP A 332 3.74 0.78 -39.50
N ASN A 333 3.23 1.13 -40.68
CA ASN A 333 3.40 2.43 -41.35
C ASN A 333 4.84 2.75 -41.78
N VAL A 334 5.73 1.76 -41.87
CA VAL A 334 7.11 1.95 -42.32
C VAL A 334 7.21 1.74 -43.83
N PRO A 335 7.82 2.67 -44.59
CA PRO A 335 8.09 2.43 -46.01
C PRO A 335 9.13 1.33 -46.24
N HIS A 336 8.82 0.41 -47.14
CA HIS A 336 9.70 -0.67 -47.59
C HIS A 336 9.89 -0.62 -49.10
N LYS A 337 11.08 -0.98 -49.56
CA LYS A 337 11.42 -1.02 -50.99
C LYS A 337 10.70 -2.17 -51.69
N PHE A 338 10.44 -2.01 -52.98
CA PHE A 338 9.95 -3.12 -53.79
C PHE A 338 10.90 -4.33 -53.72
N GLY A 339 10.33 -5.51 -53.48
CA GLY A 339 11.07 -6.77 -53.31
C GLY A 339 11.58 -7.01 -51.88
N GLU A 340 11.56 -6.01 -50.99
CA GLU A 340 12.02 -6.13 -49.60
C GLU A 340 11.15 -7.10 -48.81
N SER A 341 11.79 -7.97 -48.03
CA SER A 341 11.14 -8.86 -47.07
C SER A 341 11.49 -8.45 -45.65
N PHE A 342 10.49 -8.32 -44.79
CA PHE A 342 10.62 -7.84 -43.42
C PHE A 342 9.71 -8.65 -42.49
N GLU A 343 10.05 -8.69 -41.21
CA GLU A 343 9.23 -9.38 -40.21
C GLU A 343 8.35 -8.38 -39.46
N HIS A 344 7.06 -8.69 -39.36
CA HIS A 344 6.10 -7.90 -38.59
C HIS A 344 5.10 -8.84 -37.91
N ASN A 345 4.92 -8.73 -36.59
CA ASN A 345 3.99 -9.54 -35.80
C ASN A 345 4.04 -11.05 -36.09
N CYS A 346 5.24 -11.62 -36.15
CA CYS A 346 5.45 -13.05 -36.43
C CYS A 346 5.00 -13.51 -37.82
N GLU A 347 4.89 -12.56 -38.75
CA GLU A 347 4.68 -12.81 -40.16
C GLU A 347 5.89 -12.30 -40.95
N THR A 348 6.32 -13.06 -41.95
CA THR A 348 7.27 -12.60 -42.95
C THR A 348 6.47 -11.91 -44.04
N CYS A 349 6.60 -10.59 -44.10
CA CYS A 349 5.98 -9.74 -45.09
C CYS A 349 6.93 -9.44 -46.25
N LYS A 350 6.40 -9.29 -47.45
CA LYS A 350 7.16 -8.87 -48.64
C LYS A 350 6.43 -7.75 -49.37
N CYS A 351 7.14 -6.66 -49.63
CA CYS A 351 6.64 -5.59 -50.50
C CYS A 351 6.72 -6.05 -51.96
N LEU A 352 5.57 -6.17 -52.61
CA LEU A 352 5.46 -6.69 -53.97
C LEU A 352 5.75 -5.60 -55.00
N GLU A 353 6.52 -5.94 -56.02
CA GLU A 353 6.80 -5.05 -57.14
C GLU A 353 5.51 -4.69 -57.92
N GLY A 354 5.51 -3.53 -58.58
CA GLY A 354 4.41 -3.10 -59.45
C GLY A 354 3.17 -2.59 -58.70
N GLY A 355 3.32 -2.15 -57.44
CA GLY A 355 2.24 -1.51 -56.69
C GLY A 355 1.19 -2.48 -56.12
N ARG A 356 1.50 -3.78 -56.04
CA ARG A 356 0.61 -4.83 -55.53
C ARG A 356 0.52 -4.89 -53.99
N GLY A 357 1.05 -3.88 -53.30
CA GLY A 357 1.04 -3.79 -51.84
C GLY A 357 1.96 -4.80 -51.16
N ILE A 358 1.58 -5.25 -49.97
CA ILE A 358 2.35 -6.20 -49.16
C ILE A 358 1.60 -7.51 -49.04
N THR A 359 2.34 -8.62 -49.09
CA THR A 359 1.84 -9.94 -48.71
C THR A 359 2.59 -10.40 -47.46
N CYS A 360 1.86 -10.88 -46.45
CA CYS A 360 2.43 -11.44 -45.23
C CYS A 360 2.10 -12.93 -45.12
N GLN A 361 3.06 -13.71 -44.66
CA GLN A 361 2.90 -15.14 -44.38
C GLN A 361 3.32 -15.41 -42.95
N LYS A 362 2.45 -16.06 -42.18
CA LYS A 362 2.78 -16.46 -40.81
C LYS A 362 4.04 -17.30 -40.80
N GLN A 363 4.95 -16.96 -39.89
CA GLN A 363 6.18 -17.70 -39.71
C GLN A 363 5.84 -19.16 -39.35
N GLN A 364 6.37 -20.11 -40.12
CA GLN A 364 6.20 -21.51 -39.81
C GLN A 364 7.13 -21.90 -38.66
N CYS A 365 6.55 -22.29 -37.53
CA CYS A 365 7.27 -22.79 -36.39
C CYS A 365 7.77 -24.22 -36.66
N HIS A 366 8.98 -24.34 -37.21
CA HIS A 366 9.64 -25.62 -37.37
C HIS A 366 10.43 -25.97 -36.10
N ARG A 367 10.35 -27.25 -35.67
CA ARG A 367 11.05 -27.79 -34.48
C ARG A 367 10.61 -27.18 -33.14
N VAL A 368 9.31 -26.95 -32.97
CA VAL A 368 8.73 -26.62 -31.66
C VAL A 368 8.95 -27.80 -30.70
N ARG A 369 9.58 -27.55 -29.55
CA ARG A 369 9.73 -28.56 -28.49
C ARG A 369 8.34 -28.92 -27.98
N LYS A 370 7.98 -30.20 -28.10
CA LYS A 370 6.75 -30.79 -27.55
C LYS A 370 7.15 -31.88 -26.59
N GLU A 371 7.33 -31.53 -25.33
CA GLU A 371 7.71 -32.48 -24.29
C GLU A 371 6.49 -33.23 -23.77
N GLU A 372 6.56 -34.56 -23.77
CA GLU A 372 5.55 -35.42 -23.14
C GLU A 372 5.91 -35.66 -21.68
N CYS A 373 5.07 -35.19 -20.77
CA CYS A 373 5.29 -35.31 -19.33
C CYS A 373 4.70 -36.63 -18.83
N SER A 374 5.49 -37.70 -18.91
CA SER A 374 5.09 -39.04 -18.44
C SER A 374 5.46 -39.33 -16.98
N ARG A 375 6.25 -38.44 -16.34
CA ARG A 375 6.70 -38.60 -14.95
C ARG A 375 5.67 -38.04 -13.96
N GLU A 376 5.45 -38.75 -12.87
CA GLU A 376 4.49 -38.36 -11.81
C GLU A 376 4.80 -36.96 -11.25
N GLY A 377 3.75 -36.18 -11.01
CA GLY A 377 3.85 -34.79 -10.53
C GLY A 377 4.24 -33.77 -11.61
N PHE A 378 4.65 -34.18 -12.82
CA PHE A 378 4.91 -33.26 -13.92
C PHE A 378 3.68 -33.09 -14.82
N TYR A 379 3.43 -31.88 -15.28
CA TYR A 379 2.35 -31.56 -16.22
C TYR A 379 2.84 -30.64 -17.34
N GLN A 380 2.15 -30.69 -18.48
CA GLN A 380 2.47 -29.89 -19.65
C GLN A 380 2.03 -28.44 -19.47
N VAL A 381 2.93 -27.52 -19.78
CA VAL A 381 2.65 -26.09 -19.86
C VAL A 381 3.11 -25.58 -21.21
N THR A 382 2.22 -24.87 -21.89
CA THR A 382 2.55 -24.12 -23.11
C THR A 382 3.16 -22.78 -22.70
N GLN A 383 4.34 -22.47 -23.23
CA GLN A 383 5.02 -21.20 -22.99
C GLN A 383 5.64 -20.67 -24.28
N VAL A 384 5.96 -19.38 -24.33
CA VAL A 384 6.71 -18.80 -25.45
C VAL A 384 8.08 -19.44 -25.54
N SER A 385 8.46 -19.90 -26.73
CA SER A 385 9.75 -20.52 -26.97
C SER A 385 10.90 -19.57 -26.69
N THR A 386 11.89 -20.06 -25.96
CA THR A 386 13.12 -19.33 -25.64
C THR A 386 13.98 -19.03 -26.87
N THR A 387 13.79 -19.78 -27.96
CA THR A 387 14.56 -19.65 -29.21
C THR A 387 13.83 -18.86 -30.28
N ASN A 388 12.49 -18.87 -30.27
CA ASN A 388 11.67 -18.07 -31.17
C ASN A 388 10.44 -17.52 -30.43
N LYS A 389 10.42 -16.21 -30.21
CA LYS A 389 9.33 -15.50 -29.50
C LYS A 389 7.97 -15.60 -30.20
N CYS A 390 7.95 -16.00 -31.47
CA CYS A 390 6.75 -16.18 -32.27
C CYS A 390 6.15 -17.58 -32.20
N CYS A 391 6.80 -18.51 -31.50
CA CYS A 391 6.38 -19.89 -31.39
C CYS A 391 6.13 -20.25 -29.94
N GLU A 392 5.10 -21.05 -29.70
CA GLU A 392 4.84 -21.63 -28.40
C GLU A 392 5.46 -23.02 -28.32
N GLU A 393 6.14 -23.35 -27.22
CA GLU A 393 6.66 -24.67 -26.92
C GLU A 393 5.98 -25.28 -25.69
N THR A 394 5.96 -26.62 -25.63
CA THR A 394 5.41 -27.35 -24.49
C THR A 394 6.56 -27.88 -23.64
N VAL A 395 6.58 -27.50 -22.36
CA VAL A 395 7.57 -27.94 -21.38
C VAL A 395 6.91 -28.59 -20.18
N CYS A 396 7.63 -29.47 -19.50
CA CYS A 396 7.16 -30.10 -18.27
C CYS A 396 7.50 -29.24 -17.05
N ARG A 397 6.50 -28.93 -16.23
CA ARG A 397 6.70 -28.31 -14.91
C ARG A 397 6.27 -29.24 -13.80
N CYS A 398 7.02 -29.23 -12.71
CA CYS A 398 6.73 -30.00 -11.50
C CYS A 398 5.69 -29.28 -10.65
N ASP A 399 4.66 -30.02 -10.25
CA ASP A 399 3.64 -29.61 -9.28
C ASP A 399 3.46 -30.74 -8.24
N PRO A 400 4.05 -30.58 -7.03
CA PRO A 400 3.98 -31.58 -5.98
C PRO A 400 2.56 -31.90 -5.49
N SER A 401 1.56 -31.05 -5.78
CA SER A 401 0.16 -31.33 -5.43
C SER A 401 -0.47 -32.45 -6.27
N ARG A 402 0.14 -32.77 -7.42
CA ARG A 402 -0.29 -33.82 -8.35
C ARG A 402 0.35 -35.18 -8.06
N CYS A 403 1.10 -35.30 -6.97
CA CYS A 403 1.74 -36.54 -6.55
C CYS A 403 0.79 -37.42 -5.74
N SER A 404 0.84 -38.73 -5.94
CA SER A 404 0.10 -39.69 -5.13
C SER A 404 0.78 -39.84 -3.76
N ASN A 405 0.31 -39.12 -2.75
CA ASN A 405 0.93 -39.12 -1.42
C ASN A 405 0.56 -40.38 -0.61
N THR A 406 1.28 -41.47 -0.83
CA THR A 406 1.27 -42.64 0.06
C THR A 406 2.53 -42.64 0.93
N PHE A 407 2.40 -42.43 2.23
CA PHE A 407 3.52 -42.49 3.17
C PHE A 407 3.41 -43.71 4.11
N PRO A 408 4.51 -44.45 4.35
CA PRO A 408 4.52 -45.58 5.27
C PRO A 408 4.47 -45.11 6.74
N LYS A 409 3.84 -45.90 7.61
CA LYS A 409 3.96 -45.73 9.08
C LYS A 409 5.24 -46.43 9.54
N CYS A 410 6.22 -45.67 10.03
CA CYS A 410 7.44 -46.24 10.59
C CYS A 410 7.15 -46.87 11.97
N GLY A 411 7.73 -48.05 12.23
CA GLY A 411 7.64 -48.73 13.52
C GLY A 411 8.51 -48.07 14.61
N PRO A 412 8.41 -48.54 15.87
CA PRO A 412 9.25 -48.04 16.97
C PRO A 412 10.74 -48.13 16.64
N GLY A 413 11.49 -47.07 16.95
CA GLY A 413 12.92 -46.95 16.66
C GLY A 413 13.26 -46.48 15.26
N PHE A 414 12.27 -46.09 14.43
CA PHE A 414 12.49 -45.53 13.09
C PHE A 414 11.73 -44.22 12.90
N GLU A 415 12.29 -43.28 12.15
CA GLU A 415 11.68 -42.01 11.79
C GLU A 415 11.49 -41.89 10.27
N LEU A 416 10.43 -41.19 9.85
CA LEU A 416 10.14 -40.99 8.44
C LEU A 416 11.01 -39.86 7.88
N LYS A 417 11.88 -40.18 6.93
CA LYS A 417 12.68 -39.22 6.18
C LYS A 417 12.08 -39.00 4.80
N VAL A 418 12.02 -37.72 4.42
CA VAL A 418 11.50 -37.28 3.12
C VAL A 418 12.68 -36.87 2.25
N GLY A 419 12.77 -37.44 1.06
CA GLY A 419 13.78 -37.07 0.07
C GLY A 419 13.18 -36.96 -1.32
N ILE A 420 13.63 -35.98 -2.11
CA ILE A 420 13.29 -35.86 -3.53
C ILE A 420 14.48 -36.36 -4.33
N LYS A 421 14.28 -37.40 -5.14
CA LYS A 421 15.33 -37.91 -6.03
C LYS A 421 15.60 -36.90 -7.15
N GLU A 422 16.86 -36.77 -7.53
CA GLU A 422 17.27 -35.88 -8.62
C GLU A 422 16.49 -36.22 -9.91
N GLY A 423 15.92 -35.19 -10.56
CA GLY A 423 15.08 -35.35 -11.76
C GLY A 423 13.65 -35.88 -11.53
N HIS A 424 13.17 -35.97 -10.28
CA HIS A 424 11.81 -36.37 -9.93
C HIS A 424 11.08 -35.23 -9.20
N CYS A 425 9.76 -35.11 -9.41
CA CYS A 425 8.93 -34.09 -8.78
C CYS A 425 8.38 -34.55 -7.42
N CYS A 426 7.99 -35.82 -7.33
CA CYS A 426 7.32 -36.35 -6.15
C CYS A 426 8.31 -36.77 -5.05
N PRO A 427 8.00 -36.49 -3.77
CA PRO A 427 8.81 -36.90 -2.65
C PRO A 427 8.75 -38.42 -2.45
N THR A 428 9.88 -38.99 -2.02
CA THR A 428 10.00 -40.38 -1.60
C THR A 428 10.15 -40.43 -0.08
N TYR A 429 9.53 -41.43 0.53
CA TYR A 429 9.46 -41.60 1.98
C TYR A 429 10.22 -42.86 2.39
N VAL A 430 11.21 -42.74 3.27
CA VAL A 430 12.04 -43.85 3.77
C VAL A 430 12.08 -43.81 5.30
N CYS A 431 11.91 -44.95 5.96
CA CYS A 431 12.06 -45.05 7.41
C CYS A 431 13.55 -45.27 7.76
N GLU A 432 14.17 -44.32 8.45
CA GLU A 432 15.56 -44.43 8.92
C GLU A 432 15.61 -44.74 10.42
N PRO A 433 16.57 -45.55 10.90
CA PRO A 433 16.69 -45.86 12.33
C PRO A 433 16.99 -44.61 13.19
N LYS A 434 16.26 -44.47 14.29
CA LYS A 434 16.48 -43.46 15.34
C LYS A 434 17.66 -43.87 16.25
N HIS A 435 18.24 -42.88 16.93
CA HIS A 435 19.31 -43.08 17.91
C HIS A 435 18.79 -43.40 19.33
N VAL A 436 18.07 -44.52 19.48
CA VAL A 436 17.40 -44.93 20.73
C VAL A 436 17.55 -46.43 20.98
N CYS A 437 17.52 -46.86 22.25
CA CYS A 437 17.33 -48.27 22.59
C CYS A 437 15.84 -48.62 22.53
N ILE A 438 15.51 -49.84 22.11
CA ILE A 438 14.13 -50.32 22.03
C ILE A 438 13.95 -51.44 23.05
N SER A 439 12.99 -51.29 23.97
CA SER A 439 12.56 -52.37 24.88
C SER A 439 11.04 -52.52 24.77
N GLY A 440 10.57 -53.66 24.25
CA GLY A 440 9.16 -53.84 23.91
C GLY A 440 8.71 -52.85 22.82
N ASN A 441 7.68 -52.03 23.13
CA ASN A 441 7.16 -50.96 22.25
C ASN A 441 7.62 -49.54 22.68
N ALA A 442 8.56 -49.44 23.62
CA ALA A 442 9.04 -48.16 24.15
C ALA A 442 10.45 -47.83 23.65
N GLU A 443 10.66 -46.56 23.32
CA GLU A 443 11.95 -45.98 22.90
C GLU A 443 12.60 -45.30 24.11
N TYR A 444 13.87 -45.63 24.39
CA TYR A 444 14.64 -45.07 25.50
C TYR A 444 15.83 -44.30 24.95
N LEU A 445 16.00 -43.06 25.41
CA LEU A 445 17.16 -42.24 25.05
C LEU A 445 18.44 -42.79 25.73
N PRO A 446 19.61 -42.60 25.12
CA PRO A 446 20.89 -42.97 25.74
C PRO A 446 21.03 -42.38 27.15
N GLY A 447 21.45 -43.20 28.11
CA GLY A 447 21.56 -42.84 29.53
C GLY A 447 20.27 -43.00 30.33
N SER A 448 19.13 -43.30 29.70
CA SER A 448 17.86 -43.49 30.41
C SER A 448 17.80 -44.84 31.10
N HIS A 449 17.23 -44.87 32.31
CA HIS A 449 16.93 -46.12 33.01
C HIS A 449 15.77 -46.85 32.32
N VAL A 450 15.94 -48.15 32.12
CA VAL A 450 14.95 -49.04 31.51
C VAL A 450 14.36 -49.91 32.61
N TYR A 451 13.03 -50.01 32.66
CA TYR A 451 12.33 -50.83 33.63
C TYR A 451 12.64 -52.32 33.41
N SER A 452 13.04 -53.03 34.47
CA SER A 452 13.29 -54.47 34.48
C SER A 452 12.56 -55.11 35.66
N GLU A 453 11.85 -56.21 35.40
CA GLU A 453 11.13 -56.99 36.41
C GLU A 453 12.05 -57.95 37.20
N LYS A 454 13.30 -58.11 36.76
CA LYS A 454 14.35 -58.84 37.49
C LYS A 454 15.12 -57.84 38.32
N CYS A 455 15.62 -58.22 39.52
CA CYS A 455 16.32 -57.29 40.42
C CYS A 455 17.71 -56.85 39.87
N GLU A 456 17.66 -56.05 38.82
CA GLU A 456 18.76 -55.57 37.99
C GLU A 456 18.45 -54.11 37.62
N SER A 457 19.46 -53.25 37.63
CA SER A 457 19.37 -51.88 37.13
C SER A 457 19.81 -51.84 35.68
N CYS A 458 18.88 -51.52 34.77
CA CYS A 458 19.13 -51.47 33.34
C CYS A 458 19.21 -50.02 32.82
N VAL A 459 20.17 -49.74 31.94
CA VAL A 459 20.37 -48.42 31.32
C VAL A 459 20.58 -48.60 29.82
N CYS A 460 20.01 -47.70 29.02
CA CYS A 460 20.31 -47.63 27.58
C CYS A 460 21.72 -47.07 27.38
N GLU A 461 22.65 -47.91 26.94
CA GLU A 461 24.04 -47.52 26.66
C GLU A 461 24.26 -47.32 25.16
N GLN A 462 25.13 -46.38 24.82
CA GLN A 462 25.58 -46.14 23.45
C GLN A 462 26.99 -46.70 23.25
N HIS A 463 27.13 -47.64 22.31
CA HIS A 463 28.41 -48.23 21.93
C HIS A 463 28.65 -47.94 20.44
N GLY A 464 29.33 -46.82 20.14
CA GLY A 464 29.52 -46.34 18.78
C GLY A 464 28.22 -45.85 18.13
N ARG A 465 27.76 -46.52 17.06
CA ARG A 465 26.45 -46.28 16.40
C ARG A 465 25.34 -47.21 16.90
N ASN A 466 25.65 -48.17 17.77
CA ASN A 466 24.67 -49.12 18.32
C ASN A 466 24.18 -48.66 19.69
N PHE A 467 22.89 -48.90 19.95
CA PHE A 467 22.21 -48.55 21.20
C PHE A 467 21.67 -49.84 21.81
N THR A 468 22.17 -50.22 22.99
CA THR A 468 21.85 -51.50 23.64
C THR A 468 21.54 -51.29 25.12
N ILE A 469 20.66 -52.12 25.68
CA ILE A 469 20.28 -52.05 27.09
C ILE A 469 21.26 -52.92 27.89
N ALA A 470 21.99 -52.31 28.83
CA ALA A 470 22.91 -53.01 29.73
C ALA A 470 22.31 -53.06 31.14
N CYS A 471 22.36 -54.23 31.81
CA CYS A 471 21.73 -54.48 33.10
C CYS A 471 22.73 -55.03 34.12
N ASN A 472 22.68 -54.52 35.37
CA ASN A 472 23.55 -54.96 36.46
C ASN A 472 22.76 -55.38 37.72
N PRO A 473 23.09 -56.51 38.39
CA PRO A 473 22.33 -57.04 39.54
C PRO A 473 22.56 -56.26 40.86
N ILE A 474 21.52 -56.14 41.69
CA ILE A 474 21.54 -55.40 42.98
C ILE A 474 21.79 -56.35 44.17
N VAL A 475 22.69 -56.00 45.11
CA VAL A 475 23.08 -56.84 46.29
C VAL A 475 22.72 -56.15 47.62
N CYS A 476 22.14 -56.87 48.59
CA CYS A 476 21.64 -56.33 49.88
C CYS A 476 22.34 -56.96 51.11
N ASN A 477 22.76 -56.19 52.13
CA ASN A 477 23.38 -56.72 53.36
C ASN A 477 22.89 -55.96 54.63
N ILE A 478 21.96 -56.53 55.42
CA ILE A 478 21.23 -55.81 56.51
C ILE A 478 21.27 -56.58 57.84
N LYS A 479 21.54 -55.88 58.98
CA LYS A 479 21.50 -56.41 60.37
C LYS A 479 20.60 -55.53 61.27
N CYS A 480 19.71 -56.13 62.07
CA CYS A 480 18.74 -55.38 62.91
C CYS A 480 19.10 -55.37 64.42
N PRO A 481 18.72 -54.30 65.15
CA PRO A 481 18.88 -54.20 66.62
C PRO A 481 17.87 -55.06 67.41
N ALA A 482 18.10 -55.21 68.72
CA ALA A 482 17.28 -56.04 69.61
C ALA A 482 15.82 -55.58 69.67
N GLY A 483 14.87 -56.52 69.56
CA GLY A 483 13.44 -56.24 69.45
C GLY A 483 12.93 -56.03 68.02
N PHE A 484 13.79 -56.16 67.00
CA PHE A 484 13.46 -56.02 65.57
C PHE A 484 13.96 -57.23 64.74
N LYS A 485 13.24 -57.59 63.67
CA LYS A 485 13.62 -58.65 62.71
C LYS A 485 13.44 -58.18 61.26
N VAL A 486 14.22 -58.71 60.31
CA VAL A 486 14.10 -58.36 58.87
C VAL A 486 12.85 -59.00 58.26
N GLN A 487 12.02 -58.20 57.59
CA GLN A 487 10.88 -58.63 56.77
C GLN A 487 10.88 -57.94 55.40
N LYS A 488 10.35 -58.60 54.37
CA LYS A 488 10.13 -58.00 53.03
C LYS A 488 8.72 -57.40 52.98
N ASN A 489 8.58 -56.18 52.48
CA ASN A 489 7.29 -55.47 52.45
C ASN A 489 6.37 -55.95 51.29
N SER A 490 6.95 -56.50 50.21
CA SER A 490 6.25 -57.12 49.07
C SER A 490 7.06 -58.29 48.48
N PRO A 491 6.42 -59.28 47.80
CA PRO A 491 7.13 -60.34 47.08
C PRO A 491 8.08 -59.83 45.98
N SER A 492 7.79 -58.65 45.41
CA SER A 492 8.59 -58.01 44.36
C SER A 492 9.78 -57.20 44.87
N ASP A 493 9.91 -57.01 46.19
CA ASP A 493 10.97 -56.19 46.76
C ASP A 493 12.30 -56.95 46.81
N CYS A 494 13.34 -56.33 46.26
CA CYS A 494 14.64 -56.96 46.17
C CYS A 494 15.33 -57.12 47.53
N CYS A 495 15.31 -56.09 48.39
CA CYS A 495 15.86 -56.12 49.76
C CYS A 495 14.75 -55.92 50.81
N GLY A 496 14.84 -56.58 51.99
CA GLY A 496 13.90 -56.40 53.12
C GLY A 496 14.31 -55.31 54.12
N SER A 497 13.43 -54.93 55.06
CA SER A 497 13.69 -53.92 56.11
C SER A 497 13.47 -54.45 57.53
N CYS A 498 14.08 -53.83 58.55
CA CYS A 498 13.92 -54.21 59.96
C CYS A 498 12.59 -53.71 60.54
N GLN A 499 11.74 -54.61 61.04
CA GLN A 499 10.46 -54.26 61.70
C GLN A 499 10.43 -54.70 63.17
N GLN A 500 9.78 -53.90 64.02
CA GLN A 500 9.72 -54.12 65.48
C GLN A 500 8.75 -55.25 65.82
N THR A 501 9.07 -56.09 66.82
CA THR A 501 8.20 -57.21 67.23
C THR A 501 7.77 -57.20 68.71
N ASN A 502 8.38 -56.36 69.56
CA ASN A 502 8.12 -56.35 71.02
C ASN A 502 8.19 -54.92 71.60
N CYS A 503 7.48 -54.66 72.71
CA CYS A 503 7.58 -53.41 73.48
C CYS A 503 8.81 -53.44 74.41
N LEU A 504 9.47 -52.31 74.64
CA LEU A 504 10.44 -52.12 75.73
C LEU A 504 9.85 -51.21 76.81
N VAL A 505 9.98 -51.60 78.08
CA VAL A 505 9.67 -50.74 79.24
C VAL A 505 10.87 -50.67 80.18
N ASN A 506 11.15 -49.48 80.72
CA ASN A 506 12.14 -49.31 81.78
C ASN A 506 11.44 -49.50 83.13
N TYR A 507 11.72 -50.61 83.81
CA TYR A 507 11.13 -50.94 85.10
C TYR A 507 12.28 -50.95 86.13
N ASP A 508 12.29 -49.93 86.99
CA ASP A 508 13.29 -49.72 88.04
C ASP A 508 14.75 -49.74 87.53
N GLY A 509 15.01 -49.01 86.44
CA GLY A 509 16.36 -48.80 85.90
C GLY A 509 16.87 -49.91 84.95
N SER A 510 16.07 -50.94 84.65
CA SER A 510 16.40 -51.98 83.67
C SER A 510 15.33 -52.12 82.58
N TYR A 511 15.74 -52.32 81.33
CA TYR A 511 14.81 -52.51 80.20
C TYR A 511 14.30 -53.95 80.15
N ARG A 512 12.98 -54.13 80.22
CA ARG A 512 12.30 -55.41 80.03
C ARG A 512 11.51 -55.41 78.72
N LEU A 513 11.58 -56.54 78.03
CA LEU A 513 10.75 -56.83 76.86
C LEU A 513 9.37 -57.30 77.34
N MET A 514 8.32 -56.61 76.90
CA MET A 514 6.92 -56.97 77.16
C MET A 514 6.26 -57.47 75.88
N ASN A 515 5.42 -58.49 76.00
CA ASN A 515 4.64 -58.98 74.88
C ASN A 515 3.33 -58.18 74.74
N PRO A 516 2.72 -58.16 73.54
CA PRO A 516 1.50 -57.41 73.29
C PRO A 516 0.35 -57.97 74.15
N GLY A 517 -0.28 -57.12 74.96
CA GLY A 517 -1.38 -57.48 75.87
C GLY A 517 -1.00 -57.56 77.35
N ASP A 518 0.28 -57.57 77.70
CA ASP A 518 0.75 -57.63 79.09
C ASP A 518 0.44 -56.33 79.87
N VAL A 519 0.01 -56.44 81.13
CA VAL A 519 -0.29 -55.32 82.06
C VAL A 519 0.49 -55.47 83.38
N LEU A 520 1.12 -54.40 83.85
CA LEU A 520 1.94 -54.33 85.07
C LEU A 520 1.55 -53.10 85.93
N PRO A 521 1.04 -53.28 87.17
CA PRO A 521 0.72 -52.15 88.06
C PRO A 521 1.97 -51.45 88.61
N SER A 522 1.87 -50.14 88.88
CA SER A 522 2.95 -49.37 89.51
C SER A 522 3.08 -49.70 91.00
N MET A 523 4.31 -49.77 91.53
CA MET A 523 4.53 -50.00 92.97
C MET A 523 4.31 -48.75 93.85
N ASN A 524 4.15 -47.56 93.26
CA ASN A 524 4.15 -46.29 94.00
C ASN A 524 2.77 -45.61 94.16
N ASP A 525 1.73 -46.04 93.43
CA ASP A 525 0.38 -45.46 93.50
C ASP A 525 -0.68 -46.43 92.93
N ASN A 526 -1.82 -46.58 93.64
CA ASN A 526 -2.93 -47.47 93.28
C ASN A 526 -3.72 -47.01 92.05
N CYS A 527 -3.53 -45.77 91.59
CA CYS A 527 -4.21 -45.25 90.41
C CYS A 527 -3.35 -45.33 89.12
N THR A 528 -2.15 -45.95 89.10
CA THR A 528 -1.27 -46.01 87.88
C THR A 528 -0.86 -47.43 87.43
N MET A 529 -1.00 -47.78 86.14
CA MET A 529 -0.60 -49.07 85.53
C MET A 529 0.08 -48.95 84.14
N TYR A 530 0.97 -49.87 83.79
CA TYR A 530 1.66 -49.98 82.48
C TYR A 530 1.05 -51.10 81.61
N LYS A 531 0.80 -50.87 80.33
CA LYS A 531 0.26 -51.86 79.38
C LYS A 531 1.00 -51.83 78.04
N CYS A 532 1.46 -52.97 77.53
CA CYS A 532 2.00 -53.07 76.16
C CYS A 532 0.86 -53.32 75.17
N SER A 533 0.72 -52.46 74.17
CA SER A 533 -0.31 -52.57 73.14
C SER A 533 0.25 -52.36 71.74
N LEU A 534 -0.38 -53.01 70.75
CA LEU A 534 -0.10 -52.80 69.34
C LEU A 534 -1.00 -51.68 68.83
N ASN A 535 -0.42 -50.56 68.43
CA ASN A 535 -1.16 -49.41 67.96
C ASN A 535 -0.61 -48.97 66.61
N LYS A 536 -1.44 -49.05 65.55
CA LYS A 536 -1.07 -48.73 64.16
C LYS A 536 0.27 -49.36 63.73
N ASP A 537 0.39 -50.68 63.90
CA ASP A 537 1.54 -51.51 63.53
C ASP A 537 2.86 -51.24 64.28
N GLN A 538 2.80 -50.49 65.39
CA GLN A 538 3.95 -50.28 66.27
C GLN A 538 3.65 -50.76 67.70
N PHE A 539 4.61 -51.47 68.31
CA PHE A 539 4.51 -51.98 69.67
C PHE A 539 4.87 -50.90 70.68
N VAL A 540 3.89 -50.41 71.45
CA VAL A 540 4.04 -49.26 72.34
C VAL A 540 3.64 -49.62 73.78
N THR A 541 4.48 -49.24 74.74
CA THR A 541 4.16 -49.32 76.17
C THR A 541 3.40 -48.06 76.59
N THR A 542 2.19 -48.21 77.14
CA THR A 542 1.32 -47.10 77.56
C THR A 542 1.14 -47.09 79.07
N VAL A 543 1.22 -45.90 79.69
CA VAL A 543 0.95 -45.69 81.12
C VAL A 543 -0.47 -45.16 81.29
N SER A 544 -1.29 -45.81 82.10
CA SER A 544 -2.66 -45.39 82.41
C SER A 544 -2.77 -45.00 83.87
N GLN A 545 -3.07 -43.73 84.13
CA GLN A 545 -3.28 -43.15 85.46
C GLN A 545 -4.75 -42.72 85.60
N ILE A 546 -5.46 -43.18 86.64
CA ILE A 546 -6.88 -42.90 86.87
C ILE A 546 -7.02 -41.51 87.49
N SER A 547 -7.48 -40.55 86.69
CA SER A 547 -7.71 -39.15 87.12
C SER A 547 -9.16 -38.95 87.52
N CYS A 548 -9.42 -38.42 88.72
CA CYS A 548 -10.77 -38.18 89.22
C CYS A 548 -11.30 -36.79 88.83
N PRO A 549 -12.56 -36.66 88.38
CA PRO A 549 -13.19 -35.37 88.14
C PRO A 549 -13.35 -34.58 89.46
N LEU A 550 -13.05 -33.27 89.43
CA LEU A 550 -13.30 -32.35 90.54
C LEU A 550 -14.81 -32.18 90.73
N LEU A 551 -15.32 -32.62 91.88
CA LEU A 551 -16.75 -32.55 92.22
C LEU A 551 -16.98 -31.37 93.16
N ASN A 552 -17.77 -30.39 92.74
CA ASN A 552 -18.11 -29.20 93.52
C ASN A 552 -19.40 -29.47 94.31
N GLU A 553 -19.32 -29.51 95.64
CA GLU A 553 -20.40 -30.03 96.50
C GLU A 553 -21.68 -29.16 96.48
N GLU A 554 -21.58 -27.88 96.07
CA GLU A 554 -22.71 -26.94 95.99
C GLU A 554 -23.61 -27.16 94.76
N ASP A 555 -23.04 -27.74 93.69
CA ASP A 555 -23.76 -28.06 92.45
C ASP A 555 -24.48 -29.42 92.53
N CYS A 556 -24.28 -30.14 93.64
CA CYS A 556 -24.87 -31.42 93.95
C CYS A 556 -26.17 -31.26 94.74
N GLU A 557 -27.21 -32.04 94.44
CA GLU A 557 -28.38 -32.08 95.33
C GLU A 557 -27.96 -32.53 96.75
N PRO A 558 -28.41 -31.85 97.83
CA PRO A 558 -27.95 -32.12 99.19
C PRO A 558 -28.18 -33.59 99.59
N GLY A 559 -27.10 -34.29 99.97
CA GLY A 559 -27.13 -35.69 100.43
C GLY A 559 -26.80 -36.75 99.36
N SER A 560 -26.41 -36.36 98.14
CA SER A 560 -26.21 -37.29 97.00
C SER A 560 -24.77 -37.77 96.75
N ILE A 561 -23.79 -37.46 97.61
CA ILE A 561 -22.35 -37.71 97.35
C ILE A 561 -21.90 -39.12 97.80
N GLN A 562 -21.26 -39.92 96.91
CA GLN A 562 -20.71 -41.27 97.20
C GLN A 562 -19.34 -41.55 96.54
N LEU A 563 -18.57 -42.53 97.06
CA LEU A 563 -17.24 -42.95 96.56
C LEU A 563 -17.29 -44.19 95.65
N SER A 564 -16.38 -44.27 94.67
CA SER A 564 -16.35 -45.34 93.67
C SER A 564 -15.74 -46.67 94.20
N PRO A 565 -16.12 -47.85 93.65
CA PRO A 565 -15.79 -49.17 94.23
C PRO A 565 -14.31 -49.54 94.28
N ASN A 566 -13.49 -48.92 93.44
CA ASN A 566 -12.03 -49.08 93.35
C ASN A 566 -11.26 -48.04 94.18
N GLY A 567 -11.96 -47.28 95.03
CA GLY A 567 -11.38 -46.40 96.05
C GLY A 567 -10.73 -45.11 95.56
N CYS A 568 -10.72 -44.83 94.25
CA CYS A 568 -10.00 -43.69 93.67
C CYS A 568 -10.85 -42.38 93.64
N CYS A 569 -12.19 -42.34 93.40
CA CYS A 569 -12.95 -41.08 93.12
C CYS A 569 -14.31 -40.89 93.86
N LYS A 570 -14.85 -39.63 93.95
CA LYS A 570 -16.17 -39.23 94.53
C LYS A 570 -17.17 -38.71 93.47
N THR A 571 -18.48 -38.94 93.60
CA THR A 571 -19.56 -38.57 92.62
C THR A 571 -20.88 -38.11 93.26
N CYS A 572 -21.69 -37.27 92.56
CA CYS A 572 -23.03 -36.77 92.97
C CYS A 572 -23.96 -36.47 91.75
N ILE A 573 -25.22 -36.05 91.98
CA ILE A 573 -26.18 -35.64 90.93
C ILE A 573 -26.17 -34.10 90.76
N GLN A 574 -25.90 -33.55 89.55
CA GLN A 574 -25.67 -32.12 89.25
C GLN A 574 -26.78 -31.37 88.45
N LYS A 575 -26.81 -30.02 88.48
CA LYS A 575 -27.73 -29.08 87.75
C LYS A 575 -27.10 -28.45 86.47
N ASP A 576 -27.85 -28.18 85.37
CA ASP A 576 -27.34 -27.94 83.97
C ASP A 576 -27.04 -26.48 83.46
N GLY A 577 -25.94 -26.30 82.66
CA GLY A 577 -25.71 -25.35 81.51
C GLY A 577 -24.84 -24.04 81.65
N SER A 578 -23.74 -23.82 80.88
CA SER A 578 -22.92 -22.55 80.88
C SER A 578 -22.25 -22.09 79.54
N CYS A 579 -22.34 -20.78 79.22
CA CYS A 579 -21.75 -20.07 78.05
C CYS A 579 -21.19 -18.69 78.45
N ASN A 580 -19.93 -18.36 78.12
CA ASN A 580 -19.21 -17.19 78.69
C ASN A 580 -18.28 -16.45 77.69
N VAL A 581 -17.82 -15.25 78.05
CA VAL A 581 -16.89 -14.42 77.23
C VAL A 581 -15.43 -14.82 77.49
N GLN A 582 -14.62 -14.86 76.44
CA GLN A 582 -13.16 -15.01 76.48
C GLN A 582 -12.43 -13.87 75.76
N THR A 583 -11.34 -13.36 76.35
CA THR A 583 -10.54 -12.24 75.82
C THR A 583 -9.15 -12.67 75.37
N PHE A 584 -8.62 -12.10 74.29
CA PHE A 584 -7.30 -12.37 73.69
C PHE A 584 -6.66 -11.10 73.07
N ASP A 585 -5.34 -11.04 72.90
CA ASP A 585 -4.61 -9.86 72.39
C ASP A 585 -3.93 -10.10 71.03
N ASP A 586 -4.24 -9.28 70.00
CA ASP A 586 -3.63 -9.42 68.66
C ASP A 586 -3.50 -8.10 67.87
N TYR A 587 -2.69 -8.09 66.81
CA TYR A 587 -2.53 -6.92 65.94
C TYR A 587 -3.73 -6.76 65.00
N LEU A 588 -4.33 -5.56 64.99
CA LEU A 588 -5.49 -5.28 64.17
C LEU A 588 -5.06 -4.74 62.81
N THR A 589 -5.56 -5.33 61.72
CA THR A 589 -5.23 -4.93 60.35
C THR A 589 -6.47 -4.54 59.57
N TYR A 590 -6.44 -3.39 58.90
CA TYR A 590 -7.54 -2.93 58.06
C TYR A 590 -7.00 -2.18 56.83
N GLN A 591 -7.47 -2.58 55.64
CA GLN A 591 -7.07 -2.03 54.33
C GLN A 591 -5.55 -1.85 54.15
N GLY A 592 -4.75 -2.78 54.68
CA GLY A 592 -3.29 -2.77 54.56
C GLY A 592 -2.54 -1.93 55.60
N CYS A 593 -3.25 -1.30 56.53
CA CYS A 593 -2.67 -0.60 57.68
C CYS A 593 -2.80 -1.47 58.94
N THR A 594 -1.80 -1.43 59.82
CA THR A 594 -1.71 -2.32 60.99
C THR A 594 -1.59 -1.53 62.28
N SER A 595 -2.20 -2.00 63.36
CA SER A 595 -2.05 -1.39 64.68
C SER A 595 -0.59 -1.45 65.11
N LEU A 596 -0.10 -0.37 65.72
CA LEU A 596 1.30 -0.31 66.18
C LEU A 596 1.59 -1.29 67.32
N THR A 597 0.57 -1.61 68.12
CA THR A 597 0.62 -2.57 69.24
C THR A 597 -0.52 -3.58 69.12
N ARG A 598 -0.37 -4.74 69.78
CA ARG A 598 -1.47 -5.70 69.93
C ARG A 598 -2.60 -5.06 70.73
N VAL A 599 -3.83 -5.35 70.32
CA VAL A 599 -5.08 -4.84 70.88
C VAL A 599 -5.85 -6.01 71.49
N ARG A 600 -6.38 -5.79 72.70
CA ARG A 600 -7.22 -6.77 73.40
C ARG A 600 -8.62 -6.82 72.80
N MET A 601 -9.08 -8.01 72.46
CA MET A 601 -10.36 -8.30 71.84
C MET A 601 -11.00 -9.53 72.48
N SER A 602 -12.32 -9.65 72.41
CA SER A 602 -13.09 -10.65 73.16
C SER A 602 -14.11 -11.37 72.27
N ARG A 603 -14.43 -12.62 72.61
CA ARG A 603 -15.34 -13.52 71.87
C ARG A 603 -16.13 -14.43 72.81
N CYS A 604 -17.21 -15.07 72.35
CA CYS A 604 -17.98 -16.02 73.14
C CYS A 604 -17.51 -17.47 73.01
N GLU A 605 -17.48 -18.19 74.14
CA GLU A 605 -17.08 -19.59 74.22
C GLU A 605 -17.86 -20.35 75.33
N GLY A 606 -18.42 -21.52 75.00
CA GLY A 606 -19.11 -22.39 75.96
C GLY A 606 -20.14 -23.32 75.31
N SER A 607 -20.82 -24.11 76.13
CA SER A 607 -21.69 -25.22 75.68
C SER A 607 -23.16 -24.95 75.99
N CYS A 608 -23.96 -24.87 74.93
CA CYS A 608 -25.39 -24.61 74.97
C CYS A 608 -26.19 -25.85 74.54
N GLY A 609 -27.34 -26.06 75.17
CA GLY A 609 -28.17 -27.26 74.94
C GLY A 609 -28.81 -27.27 73.55
N THR A 610 -28.83 -28.45 72.91
CA THR A 610 -29.61 -28.69 71.70
C THR A 610 -30.48 -29.95 71.87
N SER A 611 -31.69 -29.94 71.30
CA SER A 611 -32.62 -31.06 71.37
C SER A 611 -33.40 -31.24 70.07
N SER A 612 -33.79 -32.49 69.79
CA SER A 612 -34.56 -32.89 68.61
C SER A 612 -35.59 -33.93 69.04
N MET A 613 -36.87 -33.61 68.93
CA MET A 613 -37.94 -34.46 69.45
C MET A 613 -39.13 -34.47 68.49
N TYR A 614 -39.69 -35.64 68.20
CA TYR A 614 -40.89 -35.75 67.37
C TYR A 614 -42.09 -35.13 68.08
N SER A 615 -42.70 -34.10 67.49
CA SER A 615 -43.94 -33.52 67.98
C SER A 615 -45.11 -34.16 67.25
N ALA A 616 -45.88 -34.98 67.97
CA ALA A 616 -47.06 -35.64 67.41
C ALA A 616 -48.15 -34.64 66.97
N GLU A 617 -48.25 -33.47 67.63
CA GLU A 617 -49.22 -32.42 67.28
C GLU A 617 -48.87 -31.69 65.98
N ALA A 618 -47.58 -31.45 65.72
CA ALA A 618 -47.13 -30.87 64.45
C ALA A 618 -46.91 -31.93 63.35
N GLN A 619 -47.04 -33.22 63.70
CA GLN A 619 -46.65 -34.37 62.87
C GLN A 619 -45.26 -34.25 62.24
N ALA A 620 -44.33 -33.58 62.92
CA ALA A 620 -43.00 -33.27 62.43
C ALA A 620 -41.97 -33.27 63.57
N MET A 621 -40.68 -33.37 63.22
CA MET A 621 -39.59 -33.28 64.19
C MET A 621 -39.42 -31.83 64.63
N SER A 622 -39.49 -31.58 65.94
CA SER A 622 -39.26 -30.28 66.56
C SER A 622 -37.83 -30.19 67.05
N HIS A 623 -37.08 -29.23 66.52
CA HIS A 623 -35.69 -29.02 66.85
C HIS A 623 -35.51 -27.72 67.63
N THR A 624 -34.80 -27.78 68.76
CA THR A 624 -34.42 -26.62 69.56
C THR A 624 -32.90 -26.56 69.58
N CYS A 625 -32.31 -25.63 68.84
CA CYS A 625 -30.88 -25.38 68.87
C CYS A 625 -30.63 -24.09 69.67
N SER A 626 -29.69 -24.11 70.60
CA SER A 626 -29.15 -22.89 71.19
C SER A 626 -27.64 -22.84 71.00
N CYS A 627 -27.12 -21.68 70.64
CA CYS A 627 -25.68 -21.45 70.42
C CYS A 627 -25.18 -20.37 71.38
N CYS A 628 -23.92 -20.49 71.79
CA CYS A 628 -23.27 -19.48 72.61
C CYS A 628 -22.93 -18.28 71.72
N GLN A 629 -23.62 -17.17 71.89
CA GLN A 629 -23.45 -15.96 71.07
C GLN A 629 -23.35 -14.71 71.92
N GLU A 630 -22.72 -13.69 71.34
CA GLU A 630 -22.61 -12.36 71.92
C GLU A 630 -23.98 -11.72 72.01
N VAL A 631 -24.38 -11.38 73.22
CA VAL A 631 -25.63 -10.64 73.46
C VAL A 631 -25.36 -9.16 73.69
N GLN A 632 -24.10 -8.80 74.01
CA GLN A 632 -23.69 -7.41 74.19
C GLN A 632 -22.26 -7.19 73.68
N THR A 633 -22.08 -6.12 72.90
CA THR A 633 -20.79 -5.72 72.30
C THR A 633 -20.55 -4.22 72.41
N THR A 634 -19.28 -3.80 72.34
CA THR A 634 -18.84 -2.40 72.37
C THR A 634 -17.90 -2.08 71.21
N MET A 635 -17.86 -0.83 70.75
CA MET A 635 -16.95 -0.37 69.70
C MET A 635 -15.75 0.36 70.31
N ASN A 636 -14.54 -0.11 70.02
CA ASN A 636 -13.29 0.47 70.49
C ASN A 636 -12.48 1.02 69.30
N GLU A 637 -11.76 2.13 69.50
CA GLU A 637 -10.96 2.78 68.44
C GLU A 637 -9.45 2.56 68.66
N VAL A 638 -8.74 2.29 67.58
CA VAL A 638 -7.29 2.12 67.56
C VAL A 638 -6.67 2.83 66.36
N LYS A 639 -5.48 3.40 66.55
CA LYS A 639 -4.70 3.99 65.44
C LYS A 639 -3.94 2.90 64.69
N LEU A 640 -4.14 2.83 63.37
CA LEU A 640 -3.41 1.95 62.47
C LEU A 640 -2.38 2.77 61.70
N GLN A 641 -1.15 2.25 61.58
CA GLN A 641 -0.13 2.84 60.73
C GLN A 641 -0.15 2.19 59.35
N CYS A 642 -0.24 3.03 58.32
CA CYS A 642 -0.19 2.62 56.94
C CYS A 642 1.25 2.57 56.43
N PRO A 643 1.54 1.81 55.35
CA PRO A 643 2.89 1.66 54.82
C PRO A 643 3.57 2.97 54.36
N ASP A 644 2.78 4.00 54.05
CA ASP A 644 3.25 5.35 53.69
C ASP A 644 3.61 6.23 54.90
N GLY A 645 3.49 5.67 56.11
CA GLY A 645 3.81 6.34 57.38
C GLY A 645 2.66 7.14 57.97
N THR A 646 1.50 7.24 57.29
CA THR A 646 0.31 7.91 57.82
C THR A 646 -0.37 7.07 58.90
N LEU A 647 -1.00 7.74 59.87
CA LEU A 647 -1.77 7.11 60.94
C LEU A 647 -3.26 7.37 60.71
N ILE A 648 -4.06 6.30 60.64
CA ILE A 648 -5.52 6.36 60.49
C ILE A 648 -6.20 5.80 61.73
N ASP A 649 -7.32 6.38 62.13
CA ASP A 649 -8.11 5.89 63.27
C ASP A 649 -9.15 4.87 62.76
N HIS A 650 -9.23 3.71 63.41
CA HIS A 650 -10.12 2.60 63.02
C HIS A 650 -10.84 2.02 64.23
N THR A 651 -12.14 1.72 64.09
CA THR A 651 -12.97 1.15 65.16
C THR A 651 -13.28 -0.33 64.92
N PHE A 652 -13.26 -1.12 65.99
CA PHE A 652 -13.57 -2.55 65.97
C PHE A 652 -14.51 -2.95 67.12
N ILE A 653 -15.23 -4.05 66.94
CA ILE A 653 -16.22 -4.58 67.89
C ILE A 653 -15.54 -5.52 68.89
N ASP A 654 -15.81 -5.31 70.18
CA ASP A 654 -15.34 -6.13 71.29
C ASP A 654 -16.52 -6.70 72.10
N VAL A 655 -16.51 -8.00 72.42
CA VAL A 655 -17.64 -8.70 73.05
C VAL A 655 -17.63 -8.56 74.58
N GLN A 656 -18.77 -8.20 75.17
CA GLN A 656 -18.89 -7.96 76.62
C GLN A 656 -19.71 -9.01 77.38
N GLU A 657 -20.70 -9.65 76.75
CA GLU A 657 -21.50 -10.70 77.38
C GLU A 657 -21.92 -11.77 76.37
N CYS A 658 -21.92 -13.03 76.83
CA CYS A 658 -22.30 -14.21 76.05
C CYS A 658 -23.40 -14.98 76.76
N LYS A 659 -24.41 -15.42 76.00
CA LYS A 659 -25.47 -16.30 76.49
C LYS A 659 -25.84 -17.34 75.44
N CYS A 660 -26.48 -18.41 75.88
CA CYS A 660 -27.08 -19.40 74.97
C CYS A 660 -28.36 -18.83 74.35
N THR A 661 -28.27 -18.39 73.10
CA THR A 661 -29.41 -17.86 72.33
C THR A 661 -29.96 -18.92 71.38
N GLY A 662 -31.29 -19.02 71.30
CA GLY A 662 -31.96 -19.97 70.41
C GLY A 662 -31.74 -19.61 68.95
N THR A 663 -31.24 -20.55 68.15
CA THR A 663 -30.99 -20.41 66.71
C THR A 663 -31.88 -21.37 65.92
N LYS A 664 -32.35 -20.95 64.73
CA LYS A 664 -33.12 -21.83 63.84
C LYS A 664 -32.17 -22.90 63.27
N CYS A 665 -32.47 -24.17 63.54
CA CYS A 665 -31.72 -25.28 62.95
C CYS A 665 -32.02 -25.31 61.43
N PRO A 666 -31.02 -25.27 60.53
CA PRO A 666 -31.25 -25.14 59.09
C PRO A 666 -31.87 -26.41 58.47
N ASP A 667 -32.99 -26.26 57.76
CA ASP A 667 -33.64 -27.33 57.00
C ASP A 667 -32.89 -27.62 55.70
N ARG A 668 -32.32 -28.83 55.57
CA ARG A 668 -31.62 -29.25 54.34
C ARG A 668 -32.60 -29.57 53.22
N ASN A 669 -32.44 -28.89 52.08
CA ASN A 669 -32.60 -29.51 50.76
C ASN A 669 -31.30 -29.29 49.97
N VAL A 670 -30.54 -30.39 49.89
CA VAL A 670 -29.18 -30.63 49.33
C VAL A 670 -28.01 -30.03 50.11
#